data_AF-A0A1G2X0E3-F1
#
_entry.id   AF-A0A1G2X0E3-F1
#
_cell.length_a   1.000
_cell.length_b   1.000
_cell.length_c   1.000
_cell.angle_alpha   90.00
_cell.angle_beta   90.00
_cell.angle_gamma   90.00
#
_symmetry.space_group_name_H-M   'P 1'
#
loop_
_entity.id
_entity.type
_entity.pdbx_description
1 polymer ?
#
loop_
_entity_poly.entity_id
_entity_poly.type
_entity_poly.pdbx_seq_one_letter_code
_entity_poly.pdbx_strand_id
1 'polypeptide(L)'
;MINIAFYWHQHQPYYKDNLTGEYSMPWVRLHGIKDYIGMALLLEEFPKIQQTFNYVPCLLDQLKDYEENRAIDQFWKLTKIPAEDLTEDNKLYILDNFFSANHQYMIEIYPRYKELLKKRNFRRKRALDVLKGFSNKDFQDLQVWANLTWYHPLVVQKDPLLLNIFKKGEGFSKEDKEYVLSKQIEVIRQIIPIHKHLQDSQQIEITTSPYYHPILPLLCNHESAKHVLPKLRLPNKRMLSVADARTQVEKAVQAYEKHFGQKPRGMWPSEGAVSNDIVPILTQAGFRWLASDEEILACSLENQILRGKYGEVVTPEILYKPYRLNIKDNKINIVFRDHNLSDLIGFQYSKYNVDAAVSDFMYRINSLKKYNNNGIPLLVSIILDGENAWEYYPNSGLDFLRKLYEAISNDNDLKCVSIGDYLEKYPPEQTLQHICPGSWIGHNLATWIGHEEKNMAWDFVENTRSFLINQTEKSDHLYSNNILASAWEEIFIAEGSDWFWWFGDEHFTHYKEDFDSLFRLHLKNVYKLLDVDIPRMLDVPISARTDRRRPYTLPKRFLNVKLDGVVSNYFEWLDAGRYNANKDMDTMHRTSGLLINGVFFGFDKDNLFIRVDFNKDLFSKYYENLKLVITFVQPHELQIYTSILKDKQLKFRIKKQNYNGKDFYSISMEKIIELSCSFADLGFLPGTDVEFFIELVKENEIIQRVPLRTVFCFSVPSEDFEKIMWLV
;
A
#
# COMPACT_ATOMS: atom_id res chain seq x y z
N MET A 1 11.82 -8.19 40.16
CA MET A 1 12.32 -7.48 38.98
C MET A 1 11.46 -7.86 37.79
N ILE A 2 10.98 -6.90 37.01
CA ILE A 2 10.21 -7.09 35.77
C ILE A 2 11.08 -6.66 34.60
N ASN A 3 11.11 -7.44 33.54
CA ASN A 3 11.78 -7.08 32.30
C ASN A 3 10.77 -6.51 31.30
N ILE A 4 11.09 -5.36 30.72
CA ILE A 4 10.30 -4.68 29.69
C ILE A 4 11.07 -4.80 28.38
N ALA A 5 10.47 -5.40 27.36
CA ALA A 5 11.03 -5.47 26.02
C ALA A 5 10.24 -4.55 25.09
N PHE A 6 10.79 -3.35 24.83
CA PHE A 6 10.31 -2.52 23.73
C PHE A 6 10.78 -3.10 22.41
N TYR A 7 9.86 -3.23 21.47
CA TYR A 7 10.09 -3.70 20.12
C TYR A 7 9.45 -2.73 19.14
N TRP A 8 10.28 -2.09 18.31
CA TRP A 8 9.83 -1.10 17.34
C TRP A 8 9.95 -1.67 15.92
N HIS A 9 8.81 -1.88 15.27
CA HIS A 9 8.76 -2.35 13.89
C HIS A 9 8.89 -1.17 12.93
N GLN A 10 10.01 -1.08 12.21
CA GLN A 10 10.26 -0.03 11.22
C GLN A 10 10.02 -0.61 9.83
N HIS A 11 8.96 -0.15 9.18
CA HIS A 11 8.55 -0.61 7.85
C HIS A 11 8.08 0.55 6.98
N GLN A 12 8.25 0.41 5.68
CA GLN A 12 7.56 1.20 4.67
C GLN A 12 7.33 0.31 3.44
N PRO A 13 6.17 0.45 2.76
CA PRO A 13 5.95 -0.15 1.45
C PRO A 13 7.08 0.17 0.46
N TYR A 14 7.24 -0.70 -0.55
CA TYR A 14 8.23 -0.47 -1.60
C TYR A 14 7.70 0.54 -2.63
N TYR A 15 8.15 1.80 -2.54
CA TYR A 15 7.59 2.91 -3.34
C TYR A 15 8.21 3.11 -4.71
N LYS A 16 9.26 2.33 -5.05
CA LYS A 16 10.09 2.54 -6.22
C LYS A 16 9.52 1.80 -7.44
N ASP A 17 9.38 2.51 -8.55
CA ASP A 17 9.28 1.86 -9.86
C ASP A 17 10.67 1.40 -10.30
N ASN A 18 10.90 0.08 -10.34
CA ASN A 18 12.21 -0.48 -10.67
C ASN A 18 12.67 -0.19 -12.10
N LEU A 19 11.77 0.12 -13.03
CA LEU A 19 12.14 0.42 -14.42
C LEU A 19 12.58 1.87 -14.60
N THR A 20 11.92 2.81 -13.93
CA THR A 20 12.24 4.26 -14.04
C THR A 20 13.18 4.75 -12.95
N GLY A 21 13.22 4.07 -11.80
CA GLY A 21 13.93 4.49 -10.59
C GLY A 21 13.23 5.60 -9.80
N GLU A 22 12.05 6.05 -10.22
CA GLU A 22 11.29 7.09 -9.53
C GLU A 22 10.55 6.52 -8.29
N TYR A 23 10.42 7.35 -7.25
CA TYR A 23 9.69 7.03 -6.03
C TYR A 23 8.34 7.74 -6.01
N SER A 24 7.26 7.00 -5.82
CA SER A 24 5.90 7.55 -5.83
C SER A 24 5.58 8.39 -4.59
N MET A 25 6.14 8.05 -3.43
CA MET A 25 5.81 8.65 -2.15
C MET A 25 7.04 9.02 -1.32
N PRO A 26 6.94 10.04 -0.44
CA PRO A 26 8.08 10.57 0.31
C PRO A 26 8.34 9.87 1.65
N TRP A 27 7.53 8.88 2.04
CA TRP A 27 7.42 8.41 3.42
C TRP A 27 8.70 7.80 3.98
N VAL A 28 9.47 7.05 3.17
CA VAL A 28 10.81 6.56 3.56
C VAL A 28 11.73 7.71 3.97
N ARG A 29 11.75 8.80 3.19
CA ARG A 29 12.60 9.97 3.47
C ARG A 29 12.10 10.73 4.70
N LEU A 30 10.80 10.97 4.80
CA LEU A 30 10.21 11.78 5.86
C LEU A 30 10.21 11.07 7.23
N HIS A 31 9.86 9.78 7.29
CA HIS A 31 10.00 8.99 8.51
C HIS A 31 11.46 8.73 8.86
N GLY A 32 12.35 8.61 7.87
CA GLY A 32 13.79 8.46 8.10
C GLY A 32 14.41 9.60 8.92
N ILE A 33 14.07 10.85 8.59
CA ILE A 33 14.59 12.05 9.28
C ILE A 33 13.87 12.37 10.60
N LYS A 34 12.76 11.68 10.88
CA LYS A 34 11.92 11.88 12.06
C LYS A 34 12.07 10.73 13.05
N ASP A 35 11.58 9.57 12.66
CA ASP A 35 11.28 8.47 13.55
C ASP A 35 12.52 7.59 13.73
N TYR A 36 13.10 7.11 12.62
CA TYR A 36 14.20 6.14 12.66
C TYR A 36 15.44 6.75 13.31
N ILE A 37 15.86 7.94 12.86
CA ILE A 37 16.99 8.63 13.48
C ILE A 37 16.66 9.11 14.91
N GLY A 38 15.44 9.58 15.15
CA GLY A 38 15.05 10.21 16.39
C GLY A 38 15.11 9.27 17.59
N MET A 39 14.59 8.06 17.42
CA MET A 39 14.59 7.03 18.46
C MET A 39 16.00 6.57 18.81
N ALA A 40 16.88 6.40 17.81
CA ALA A 40 18.28 6.05 18.06
C ALA A 40 19.04 7.16 18.80
N LEU A 41 18.87 8.42 18.40
CA LEU A 41 19.49 9.56 19.07
C LEU A 41 19.04 9.70 20.52
N LEU A 42 17.76 9.41 20.82
CA LEU A 42 17.25 9.47 22.19
C LEU A 42 17.91 8.44 23.11
N LEU A 43 18.29 7.26 22.59
CA LEU A 43 18.94 6.22 23.39
C LEU A 43 20.34 6.61 23.89
N GLU A 44 21.02 7.56 23.23
CA GLU A 44 22.28 8.13 23.72
C GLU A 44 22.11 8.78 25.11
N GLU A 45 20.92 9.34 25.40
CA GLU A 45 20.60 9.97 26.69
C GLU A 45 20.30 8.92 27.79
N PHE A 46 20.00 7.67 27.43
CA PHE A 46 19.48 6.64 28.33
C PHE A 46 20.22 5.28 28.20
N PRO A 47 21.48 5.16 28.67
CA PRO A 47 22.29 3.96 28.50
C PRO A 47 21.75 2.70 29.21
N LYS A 48 20.84 2.86 30.18
CA LYS A 48 20.17 1.72 30.87
C LYS A 48 19.01 1.13 30.05
N ILE A 49 18.56 1.83 29.01
CA ILE A 49 17.40 1.43 28.23
C ILE A 49 17.88 0.57 27.06
N GLN A 50 17.65 -0.73 27.18
CA GLN A 50 17.86 -1.70 26.09
C GLN A 50 16.56 -1.99 25.36
N GLN A 51 16.60 -2.11 24.04
CA GLN A 51 15.41 -2.28 23.22
C GLN A 51 15.69 -3.14 21.99
N THR A 52 14.63 -3.54 21.30
CA THR A 52 14.72 -4.24 20.01
C THR A 52 14.17 -3.34 18.91
N PHE A 53 14.91 -3.20 17.81
CA PHE A 53 14.41 -2.59 16.58
C PHE A 53 14.28 -3.67 15.52
N ASN A 54 13.27 -3.55 14.69
CA ASN A 54 13.13 -4.35 13.49
C ASN A 54 13.21 -3.45 12.28
N TYR A 55 13.98 -3.86 11.28
CA TYR A 55 14.01 -3.20 9.98
C TYR A 55 13.58 -4.20 8.91
N VAL A 56 12.55 -3.84 8.16
CA VAL A 56 12.20 -4.58 6.95
C VAL A 56 13.29 -4.35 5.88
N PRO A 57 13.80 -5.39 5.21
CA PRO A 57 14.89 -5.23 4.24
C PRO A 57 14.59 -4.24 3.10
N CYS A 58 13.38 -4.26 2.56
CA CYS A 58 12.99 -3.31 1.50
C CYS A 58 13.00 -1.85 1.96
N LEU A 59 12.81 -1.57 3.26
CA LEU A 59 13.00 -0.22 3.81
C LEU A 59 14.49 0.18 3.81
N LEU A 60 15.39 -0.73 4.19
CA LEU A 60 16.84 -0.47 4.20
C LEU A 60 17.37 -0.16 2.80
N ASP A 61 16.91 -0.90 1.78
CA ASP A 61 17.27 -0.64 0.38
C ASP A 61 16.81 0.76 -0.06
N GLN A 62 15.58 1.15 0.29
CA GLN A 62 15.06 2.46 -0.06
C GLN A 62 15.82 3.59 0.66
N LEU A 63 16.16 3.43 1.94
CA LEU A 63 17.02 4.37 2.67
C LEU A 63 18.41 4.49 2.01
N LYS A 64 18.96 3.36 1.55
CA LYS A 64 20.25 3.32 0.87
C LYS A 64 20.21 4.04 -0.48
N ASP A 65 19.12 3.93 -1.22
CA ASP A 65 18.93 4.68 -2.45
C ASP A 65 18.88 6.20 -2.21
N TYR A 66 18.28 6.68 -1.12
CA TYR A 66 18.38 8.10 -0.73
C TYR A 66 19.81 8.49 -0.32
N GLU A 67 20.48 7.65 0.49
CA GLU A 67 21.87 7.88 0.92
C GLU A 67 22.81 8.11 -0.28
N GLU A 68 22.65 7.27 -1.31
CA GLU A 68 23.48 7.26 -2.52
C GLU A 68 22.98 8.22 -3.62
N ASN A 69 21.97 9.05 -3.32
CA ASN A 69 21.33 9.99 -4.25
C ASN A 69 20.74 9.32 -5.51
N ARG A 70 20.30 8.05 -5.38
CA ARG A 70 19.59 7.29 -6.42
C ARG A 70 18.07 7.41 -6.32
N ALA A 71 17.54 7.89 -5.19
CA ALA A 71 16.12 8.10 -5.00
C ALA A 71 15.73 9.57 -5.12
N ILE A 72 14.65 9.84 -5.86
CA ILE A 72 13.96 11.12 -5.90
C ILE A 72 12.46 10.86 -5.87
N ASP A 73 11.79 11.29 -4.80
CA ASP A 73 10.33 11.26 -4.71
C ASP A 73 9.67 12.52 -5.30
N GLN A 74 8.37 12.42 -5.55
CA GLN A 74 7.58 13.50 -6.14
C GLN A 74 7.55 14.77 -5.28
N PHE A 75 7.53 14.67 -3.95
CA PHE A 75 7.56 15.85 -3.07
C PHE A 75 8.90 16.56 -3.18
N TRP A 76 10.00 15.82 -3.19
CA TRP A 76 11.35 16.36 -3.37
C TRP A 76 11.51 17.05 -4.73
N LYS A 77 11.07 16.39 -5.81
CA LYS A 77 11.09 16.92 -7.19
C LYS A 77 10.36 18.26 -7.25
N LEU A 78 9.14 18.33 -6.73
CA LEU A 78 8.32 19.53 -6.74
C LEU A 78 8.83 20.62 -5.78
N THR A 79 9.49 20.25 -4.68
CA THR A 79 10.13 21.22 -3.78
C THR A 79 11.32 21.90 -4.45
N LYS A 80 12.10 21.18 -5.27
CA LYS A 80 13.26 21.75 -5.97
C LYS A 80 12.90 22.82 -7.00
N ILE A 81 11.77 22.68 -7.70
CA ILE A 81 11.34 23.64 -8.72
C ILE A 81 11.11 25.02 -8.08
N PRO A 82 11.70 26.12 -8.61
CA PRO A 82 11.39 27.48 -8.16
C PRO A 82 9.89 27.79 -8.26
N ALA A 83 9.35 28.55 -7.31
CA ALA A 83 7.91 28.78 -7.25
C ALA A 83 7.35 29.52 -8.48
N GLU A 84 8.16 30.35 -9.14
CA GLU A 84 7.83 30.97 -10.44
C GLU A 84 7.72 29.99 -11.60
N ASP A 85 8.46 28.88 -11.56
CA ASP A 85 8.55 27.89 -12.65
C ASP A 85 7.56 26.73 -12.50
N LEU A 86 6.79 26.71 -11.40
CA LEU A 86 5.77 25.69 -11.19
C LEU A 86 4.63 25.83 -12.21
N THR A 87 4.40 24.75 -12.97
CA THR A 87 3.21 24.61 -13.82
C THR A 87 1.93 24.60 -12.99
N GLU A 88 0.78 24.78 -13.64
CA GLU A 88 -0.52 24.70 -12.97
C GLU A 88 -0.72 23.34 -12.29
N ASP A 89 -0.43 22.23 -12.98
CA ASP A 89 -0.54 20.88 -12.43
C ASP A 89 0.37 20.65 -11.22
N ASN A 90 1.61 21.17 -11.27
CA ASN A 90 2.54 21.12 -10.13
C ASN A 90 1.96 21.87 -8.92
N LYS A 91 1.38 23.05 -9.14
CA LYS A 91 0.75 23.84 -8.07
C LYS A 91 -0.46 23.13 -7.47
N LEU A 92 -1.29 22.48 -8.29
CA LEU A 92 -2.43 21.70 -7.81
C LEU A 92 -1.97 20.53 -6.95
N TYR A 93 -0.98 19.76 -7.42
CA TYR A 93 -0.41 18.66 -6.65
C TYR A 93 0.15 19.13 -5.30
N ILE A 94 0.91 20.23 -5.28
CA ILE A 94 1.46 20.81 -4.05
C ILE A 94 0.31 21.17 -3.08
N LEU A 95 -0.74 21.83 -3.58
CA LEU A 95 -1.86 22.23 -2.74
C LEU A 95 -2.66 21.04 -2.18
N ASP A 96 -2.65 19.89 -2.85
CA ASP A 96 -3.32 18.68 -2.38
C ASP A 96 -2.45 17.85 -1.41
N ASN A 97 -1.12 17.87 -1.56
CA ASN A 97 -0.24 16.92 -0.91
C ASN A 97 0.74 17.53 0.11
N PHE A 98 1.10 18.81 0.01
CA PHE A 98 2.13 19.41 0.89
C PHE A 98 1.58 19.80 2.28
N PHE A 99 0.42 19.26 2.63
CA PHE A 99 -0.17 19.30 3.97
C PHE A 99 -0.32 17.90 4.58
N SER A 100 0.27 16.86 3.97
CA SER A 100 0.28 15.49 4.46
C SER A 100 1.23 15.32 5.64
N ALA A 101 0.84 15.88 6.78
CA ALA A 101 1.44 15.73 8.11
C ALA A 101 0.33 15.99 9.13
N ASN A 102 0.48 15.55 10.39
CA ASN A 102 -0.54 15.83 11.40
C ASN A 102 -0.83 17.35 11.54
N HIS A 103 -2.07 17.74 11.23
CA HIS A 103 -2.46 19.15 11.23
C HIS A 103 -2.24 19.82 12.59
N GLN A 104 -2.59 19.15 13.69
CA GLN A 104 -2.56 19.75 15.02
C GLN A 104 -1.13 19.97 15.52
N TYR A 105 -0.28 18.95 15.41
CA TYR A 105 1.04 18.96 16.07
C TYR A 105 2.21 19.27 15.14
N MET A 106 2.02 19.21 13.81
CA MET A 106 3.09 19.47 12.84
C MET A 106 2.80 20.67 11.92
N ILE A 107 1.54 21.11 11.81
CA ILE A 107 1.19 22.24 10.93
C ILE A 107 0.74 23.46 11.74
N GLU A 108 -0.28 23.30 12.58
CA GLU A 108 -0.94 24.40 13.27
C GLU A 108 -0.10 25.08 14.36
N ILE A 109 0.99 24.44 14.79
CA ILE A 109 1.96 25.00 15.74
C ILE A 109 2.84 26.08 15.09
N TYR A 110 2.95 26.09 13.75
CA TYR A 110 3.75 27.08 13.01
C TYR A 110 2.82 28.14 12.38
N PRO A 111 2.93 29.43 12.75
CA PRO A 111 1.96 30.46 12.34
C PRO A 111 1.75 30.55 10.83
N ARG A 112 2.85 30.56 10.06
CA ARG A 112 2.82 30.65 8.61
C ARG A 112 2.22 29.41 7.95
N TYR A 113 2.60 28.22 8.41
CA TYR A 113 2.09 26.98 7.84
C TYR A 113 0.59 26.79 8.13
N LYS A 114 0.15 27.17 9.33
CA LYS A 114 -1.27 27.27 9.71
C LYS A 114 -2.06 28.21 8.80
N GLU A 115 -1.50 29.36 8.48
CA GLU A 115 -2.12 30.33 7.55
C GLU A 115 -2.33 29.70 6.17
N LEU A 116 -1.31 29.04 5.63
CA LEU A 116 -1.37 28.35 4.34
C LEU A 116 -2.40 27.21 4.34
N LEU A 117 -2.49 26.42 5.43
CA LEU A 117 -3.50 25.37 5.57
C LEU A 117 -4.92 25.95 5.59
N LYS A 118 -5.14 27.04 6.36
CA LYS A 118 -6.43 27.75 6.38
C LYS A 118 -6.81 28.31 5.01
N LYS A 119 -5.82 28.82 4.27
CA LYS A 119 -5.97 29.33 2.91
C LYS A 119 -6.35 28.21 1.93
N ARG A 120 -5.77 27.02 2.08
CA ARG A 120 -6.09 25.82 1.27
C ARG A 120 -7.52 25.32 1.49
N ASN A 121 -8.01 25.32 2.73
CA ASN A 121 -9.41 25.03 3.08
C ASN A 121 -9.98 23.73 2.46
N PHE A 122 -9.37 22.59 2.78
CA PHE A 122 -9.80 21.26 2.33
C PHE A 122 -11.29 20.95 2.56
N ARG A 123 -11.90 21.53 3.61
CA ARG A 123 -13.31 21.28 3.96
C ARG A 123 -14.31 21.84 2.96
N ARG A 124 -13.95 22.88 2.21
CA ARG A 124 -14.90 23.63 1.37
C ARG A 124 -14.46 23.81 -0.07
N LYS A 125 -13.17 23.65 -0.36
CA LYS A 125 -12.59 24.05 -1.64
C LYS A 125 -11.60 23.01 -2.15
N ARG A 126 -11.55 22.89 -3.48
CA ARG A 126 -10.55 22.10 -4.19
C ARG A 126 -9.30 22.93 -4.43
N ALA A 127 -8.16 22.31 -4.72
CA ALA A 127 -6.93 23.04 -5.04
C ALA A 127 -7.14 24.07 -6.16
N LEU A 128 -7.86 23.69 -7.23
CA LEU A 128 -8.18 24.57 -8.35
C LEU A 128 -8.97 25.83 -7.93
N ASP A 129 -9.88 25.69 -6.96
CA ASP A 129 -10.74 26.80 -6.51
C ASP A 129 -9.96 27.85 -5.69
N VAL A 130 -8.83 27.48 -5.11
CA VAL A 130 -7.99 28.37 -4.29
C VAL A 130 -6.70 28.82 -5.00
N LEU A 131 -6.33 28.18 -6.10
CA LEU A 131 -5.06 28.39 -6.81
C LEU A 131 -4.73 29.88 -7.04
N LYS A 132 -5.68 30.64 -7.57
CA LYS A 132 -5.51 32.09 -7.84
C LYS A 132 -5.25 32.93 -6.59
N GLY A 133 -5.59 32.40 -5.41
CA GLY A 133 -5.33 33.04 -4.13
C GLY A 133 -3.89 32.85 -3.65
N PHE A 134 -3.15 31.85 -4.14
CA PHE A 134 -1.78 31.56 -3.73
C PHE A 134 -0.76 32.31 -4.61
N SER A 135 0.12 33.07 -3.96
CA SER A 135 1.26 33.74 -4.57
C SER A 135 2.47 32.82 -4.68
N ASN A 136 3.48 33.18 -5.49
CA ASN A 136 4.74 32.41 -5.54
C ASN A 136 5.43 32.35 -4.17
N LYS A 137 5.32 33.39 -3.34
CA LYS A 137 5.83 33.37 -1.96
C LYS A 137 5.11 32.33 -1.09
N ASP A 138 3.79 32.18 -1.25
CA ASP A 138 3.03 31.15 -0.54
C ASP A 138 3.47 29.75 -0.95
N PHE A 139 3.73 29.52 -2.24
CA PHE A 139 4.25 28.25 -2.73
C PHE A 139 5.65 27.95 -2.20
N GLN A 140 6.53 28.95 -2.20
CA GLN A 140 7.89 28.81 -1.66
C GLN A 140 7.88 28.48 -0.17
N ASP A 141 7.04 29.15 0.62
CA ASP A 141 6.91 28.84 2.04
C ASP A 141 6.29 27.46 2.27
N LEU A 142 5.29 27.07 1.47
CA LEU A 142 4.68 25.75 1.55
C LEU A 142 5.66 24.63 1.19
N GLN A 143 6.46 24.82 0.14
CA GLN A 143 7.52 23.89 -0.27
C GLN A 143 8.51 23.61 0.87
N VAL A 144 8.93 24.66 1.57
CA VAL A 144 9.86 24.51 2.71
C VAL A 144 9.17 23.87 3.90
N TRP A 145 8.00 24.36 4.31
CA TRP A 145 7.30 23.85 5.49
C TRP A 145 6.92 22.37 5.40
N ALA A 146 6.50 21.91 4.22
CA ALA A 146 6.15 20.51 3.97
C ALA A 146 7.33 19.53 4.17
N ASN A 147 8.56 20.04 4.18
CA ASN A 147 9.77 19.26 4.45
C ASN A 147 10.38 19.56 5.82
N LEU A 148 10.35 20.83 6.23
CA LEU A 148 10.97 21.32 7.46
C LEU A 148 10.33 20.71 8.71
N THR A 149 9.00 20.63 8.75
CA THR A 149 8.25 20.13 9.92
C THR A 149 8.53 18.67 10.28
N TRP A 150 9.06 17.90 9.33
CA TRP A 150 9.36 16.48 9.51
C TRP A 150 10.67 16.19 10.24
N TYR A 151 11.54 17.18 10.45
CA TYR A 151 12.77 16.93 11.22
C TYR A 151 12.49 16.56 12.67
N HIS A 152 13.11 15.48 13.14
CA HIS A 152 13.06 15.13 14.55
C HIS A 152 13.60 16.28 15.43
N PRO A 153 12.98 16.60 16.58
CA PRO A 153 13.43 17.71 17.44
C PRO A 153 14.91 17.62 17.87
N LEU A 154 15.43 16.42 18.15
CA LEU A 154 16.85 16.22 18.49
C LEU A 154 17.79 16.54 17.32
N VAL A 155 17.36 16.31 16.07
CA VAL A 155 18.14 16.67 14.88
C VAL A 155 18.19 18.20 14.75
N VAL A 156 17.06 18.88 14.93
CA VAL A 156 16.98 20.35 14.89
C VAL A 156 17.83 20.98 16.00
N GLN A 157 17.80 20.43 17.21
CA GLN A 157 18.60 20.94 18.34
C GLN A 157 20.11 20.85 18.11
N LYS A 158 20.57 19.80 17.41
CA LYS A 158 21.99 19.60 17.09
C LYS A 158 22.46 20.42 15.87
N ASP A 159 21.56 21.06 15.12
CA ASP A 159 21.87 21.82 13.89
C ASP A 159 21.45 23.30 13.97
N PRO A 160 22.41 24.23 14.21
CA PRO A 160 22.11 25.65 14.35
C PRO A 160 21.45 26.30 13.12
N LEU A 161 21.74 25.81 11.92
CA LEU A 161 21.17 26.36 10.69
C LEU A 161 19.71 25.93 10.54
N LEU A 162 19.38 24.66 10.77
CA LEU A 162 17.97 24.22 10.82
C LEU A 162 17.19 25.01 11.88
N LEU A 163 17.75 25.16 13.08
CA LEU A 163 17.12 25.93 14.15
C LEU A 163 16.83 27.38 13.73
N ASN A 164 17.76 28.03 13.01
CA ASN A 164 17.55 29.38 12.50
C ASN A 164 16.46 29.44 11.42
N ILE A 165 16.37 28.44 10.55
CA ILE A 165 15.29 28.33 9.54
C ILE A 165 13.94 28.14 10.24
N PHE A 166 13.83 27.30 11.25
CA PHE A 166 12.60 27.17 12.06
C PHE A 166 12.20 28.50 12.71
N LYS A 167 13.15 29.26 13.26
CA LYS A 167 12.91 30.58 13.86
C LYS A 167 12.48 31.63 12.83
N LYS A 168 13.00 31.54 11.61
CA LYS A 168 12.64 32.45 10.50
C LYS A 168 11.15 32.35 10.18
N GLY A 169 10.60 31.14 10.15
CA GLY A 169 9.16 30.86 10.12
C GLY A 169 8.42 31.17 8.81
N GLU A 170 8.87 32.15 8.03
CA GLU A 170 8.30 32.55 6.74
C GLU A 170 9.32 33.29 5.86
N GLY A 171 8.99 33.49 4.58
CA GLY A 171 9.85 34.21 3.64
C GLY A 171 11.17 33.47 3.39
N PHE A 172 11.12 32.14 3.34
CA PHE A 172 12.30 31.29 3.15
C PHE A 172 13.00 31.64 1.85
N SER A 173 14.34 31.65 1.84
CA SER A 173 15.12 31.91 0.64
C SER A 173 15.34 30.63 -0.17
N LYS A 174 15.98 30.75 -1.34
CA LYS A 174 16.39 29.59 -2.13
C LYS A 174 17.40 28.73 -1.36
N GLU A 175 18.31 29.39 -0.65
CA GLU A 175 19.36 28.74 0.16
C GLU A 175 18.75 28.00 1.35
N ASP A 176 17.73 28.56 2.02
CA ASP A 176 17.00 27.86 3.09
C ASP A 176 16.39 26.55 2.54
N LYS A 177 15.74 26.63 1.37
CA LYS A 177 15.11 25.48 0.72
C LYS A 177 16.13 24.40 0.34
N GLU A 178 17.26 24.79 -0.24
CA GLU A 178 18.35 23.88 -0.59
C GLU A 178 19.00 23.24 0.66
N TYR A 179 19.16 24.00 1.73
CA TYR A 179 19.68 23.50 3.00
C TYR A 179 18.73 22.47 3.63
N VAL A 180 17.43 22.80 3.72
CA VAL A 180 16.40 21.88 4.22
C VAL A 180 16.41 20.57 3.44
N LEU A 181 16.50 20.60 2.11
CA LEU A 181 16.54 19.34 1.34
C LEU A 181 17.86 18.58 1.57
N SER A 182 19.00 19.22 1.33
CA SER A 182 20.31 18.56 1.44
C SER A 182 20.56 17.93 2.82
N LYS A 183 20.11 18.61 3.87
CA LYS A 183 20.25 18.12 5.24
C LYS A 183 19.44 16.85 5.51
N GLN A 184 18.34 16.59 4.81
CA GLN A 184 17.58 15.34 4.97
C GLN A 184 18.41 14.13 4.54
N ILE A 185 19.16 14.27 3.45
CA ILE A 185 20.05 13.19 2.97
C ILE A 185 21.16 12.95 3.99
N GLU A 186 21.78 14.01 4.54
CA GLU A 186 22.79 13.88 5.59
C GLU A 186 22.28 13.13 6.83
N VAL A 187 21.03 13.36 7.21
CA VAL A 187 20.39 12.68 8.34
C VAL A 187 20.12 11.21 8.00
N ILE A 188 19.61 10.92 6.79
CA ILE A 188 19.38 9.54 6.33
C ILE A 188 20.69 8.73 6.33
N ARG A 189 21.82 9.34 5.91
CA ARG A 189 23.14 8.68 5.92
C ARG A 189 23.57 8.19 7.30
N GLN A 190 23.00 8.73 8.38
CA GLN A 190 23.36 8.38 9.75
C GLN A 190 22.54 7.22 10.31
N ILE A 191 21.37 6.90 9.73
CA ILE A 191 20.41 5.93 10.30
C ILE A 191 21.03 4.55 10.46
N ILE A 192 21.56 3.95 9.39
CA ILE A 192 22.13 2.59 9.48
C ILE A 192 23.39 2.58 10.38
N PRO A 193 24.36 3.52 10.23
CA PRO A 193 25.53 3.56 11.10
C PRO A 193 25.22 3.69 12.60
N ILE A 194 24.28 4.56 13.00
CA ILE A 194 23.98 4.73 14.44
C ILE A 194 23.32 3.48 15.03
N HIS A 195 22.39 2.83 14.31
CA HIS A 195 21.78 1.60 14.79
C HIS A 195 22.81 0.46 14.84
N LYS A 196 23.68 0.36 13.84
CA LYS A 196 24.78 -0.60 13.89
C LYS A 196 25.68 -0.36 15.11
N HIS A 197 26.04 0.88 15.40
CA HIS A 197 26.85 1.21 16.57
C HIS A 197 26.16 0.79 17.88
N LEU A 198 24.87 1.11 18.03
CA LEU A 198 24.07 0.72 19.21
C LEU A 198 23.92 -0.80 19.35
N GLN A 199 23.88 -1.53 18.22
CA GLN A 199 23.88 -2.98 18.21
C GLN A 199 25.23 -3.54 18.64
N ASP A 200 26.33 -3.04 18.07
CA ASP A 200 27.69 -3.47 18.37
C ASP A 200 28.04 -3.19 19.84
N SER A 201 27.46 -2.14 20.44
CA SER A 201 27.57 -1.81 21.87
C SER A 201 26.58 -2.57 22.76
N GLN A 202 25.78 -3.49 22.21
CA GLN A 202 24.76 -4.29 22.92
C GLN A 202 23.70 -3.46 23.66
N GLN A 203 23.48 -2.21 23.25
CA GLN A 203 22.36 -1.41 23.78
C GLN A 203 21.05 -1.80 23.10
N ILE A 204 21.10 -2.18 21.82
CA ILE A 204 19.92 -2.66 21.09
C ILE A 204 20.17 -4.03 20.47
N GLU A 205 19.09 -4.78 20.27
CA GLU A 205 19.04 -5.86 19.30
C GLU A 205 18.38 -5.34 18.01
N ILE A 206 18.84 -5.79 16.85
CA ILE A 206 18.16 -5.54 15.58
C ILE A 206 17.68 -6.88 15.02
N THR A 207 16.43 -6.95 14.60
CA THR A 207 15.82 -8.09 13.91
C THR A 207 15.45 -7.71 12.48
N THR A 208 15.01 -8.70 11.69
CA THR A 208 14.51 -8.49 10.32
C THR A 208 13.10 -9.05 10.15
N SER A 209 12.48 -8.73 9.03
CA SER A 209 11.24 -9.33 8.53
C SER A 209 11.48 -9.94 7.13
N PRO A 210 10.55 -10.74 6.58
CA PRO A 210 10.60 -11.17 5.18
C PRO A 210 10.79 -9.98 4.24
N TYR A 211 11.53 -10.18 3.14
CA TYR A 211 12.17 -9.07 2.39
C TYR A 211 11.24 -7.92 2.00
N TYR A 212 10.14 -8.23 1.31
CA TYR A 212 9.13 -7.26 0.88
C TYR A 212 7.88 -7.28 1.77
N HIS A 213 8.04 -7.72 3.02
CA HIS A 213 6.96 -7.78 3.99
C HIS A 213 5.72 -8.62 3.59
N PRO A 214 5.82 -9.79 2.91
CA PRO A 214 4.65 -10.62 2.64
C PRO A 214 4.08 -11.27 3.91
N ILE A 215 2.78 -11.60 3.89
CA ILE A 215 2.16 -12.45 4.92
C ILE A 215 2.56 -13.90 4.67
N LEU A 216 3.64 -14.37 5.30
CA LEU A 216 4.19 -15.72 5.09
C LEU A 216 3.14 -16.85 5.20
N PRO A 217 2.20 -16.85 6.18
CA PRO A 217 1.15 -17.85 6.21
C PRO A 217 0.34 -17.97 4.91
N LEU A 218 0.07 -16.85 4.23
CA LEU A 218 -0.69 -16.82 2.99
C LEU A 218 0.15 -17.30 1.80
N LEU A 219 1.44 -16.94 1.72
CA LEU A 219 2.32 -17.51 0.69
C LEU A 219 2.43 -19.03 0.82
N CYS A 220 2.51 -19.53 2.05
CA CYS A 220 2.58 -20.96 2.31
C CYS A 220 1.26 -21.68 2.02
N ASN A 221 0.13 -21.12 2.46
CA ASN A 221 -1.17 -21.77 2.38
C ASN A 221 -2.35 -20.80 2.59
N HIS A 222 -3.07 -20.43 1.53
CA HIS A 222 -4.30 -19.61 1.62
C HIS A 222 -5.41 -20.21 2.51
N GLU A 223 -5.50 -21.53 2.65
CA GLU A 223 -6.53 -22.15 3.49
C GLU A 223 -6.29 -21.88 5.00
N SER A 224 -5.09 -21.43 5.39
CA SER A 224 -4.80 -20.99 6.76
C SER A 224 -5.73 -19.85 7.23
N ALA A 225 -6.19 -18.99 6.32
CA ALA A 225 -7.10 -17.90 6.63
C ALA A 225 -8.50 -18.37 7.05
N LYS A 226 -8.89 -19.61 6.71
CA LYS A 226 -10.16 -20.20 7.14
C LYS A 226 -10.12 -20.83 8.52
N HIS A 227 -8.95 -20.92 9.16
CA HIS A 227 -8.84 -21.56 10.48
C HIS A 227 -9.74 -20.87 11.51
N VAL A 228 -9.59 -19.55 11.64
CA VAL A 228 -10.43 -18.73 12.53
C VAL A 228 -11.76 -18.35 11.87
N LEU A 229 -11.79 -18.22 10.53
CA LEU A 229 -12.96 -17.79 9.77
C LEU A 229 -13.38 -18.82 8.70
N PRO A 230 -14.06 -19.93 9.06
CA PRO A 230 -14.33 -21.04 8.14
C PRO A 230 -15.14 -20.68 6.88
N LYS A 231 -15.92 -19.60 6.94
CA LYS A 231 -16.77 -19.10 5.85
C LYS A 231 -16.09 -18.06 4.96
N LEU A 232 -14.82 -17.72 5.21
CA LEU A 232 -14.07 -16.74 4.44
C LEU A 232 -13.95 -17.22 2.98
N ARG A 233 -14.27 -16.33 2.03
CA ARG A 233 -14.12 -16.60 0.60
C ARG A 233 -12.66 -16.46 0.21
N LEU A 234 -12.10 -17.42 -0.50
CA LEU A 234 -10.70 -17.36 -0.95
C LEU A 234 -10.60 -16.98 -2.43
N PRO A 235 -9.43 -16.51 -2.89
CA PRO A 235 -9.15 -16.18 -4.29
C PRO A 235 -9.45 -17.36 -5.22
N ASN A 236 -9.90 -17.12 -6.45
CA ASN A 236 -10.26 -18.22 -7.35
C ASN A 236 -9.06 -19.12 -7.65
N LYS A 237 -7.88 -18.52 -7.76
CA LYS A 237 -6.60 -19.21 -7.90
C LYS A 237 -5.94 -19.39 -6.54
N ARG A 238 -5.77 -20.65 -6.13
CA ARG A 238 -5.05 -20.97 -4.90
C ARG A 238 -3.56 -20.87 -5.16
N MET A 239 -2.91 -19.92 -4.49
CA MET A 239 -1.46 -19.79 -4.51
C MET A 239 -0.85 -20.71 -3.44
N LEU A 240 0.21 -21.41 -3.83
CA LEU A 240 1.07 -22.21 -2.96
C LEU A 240 2.52 -21.88 -3.30
N SER A 241 3.00 -20.74 -2.80
CA SER A 241 4.32 -20.17 -3.09
C SER A 241 5.28 -20.32 -1.90
N VAL A 242 5.36 -21.52 -1.33
CA VAL A 242 6.30 -21.86 -0.23
C VAL A 242 7.77 -21.55 -0.62
N ALA A 243 8.12 -21.70 -1.90
CA ALA A 243 9.46 -21.37 -2.40
C ALA A 243 9.74 -19.86 -2.36
N ASP A 244 8.74 -19.04 -2.67
CA ASP A 244 8.81 -17.58 -2.64
C ASP A 244 8.94 -17.12 -1.18
N ALA A 245 8.13 -17.68 -0.27
CA ALA A 245 8.27 -17.48 1.19
C ALA A 245 9.69 -17.78 1.69
N ARG A 246 10.29 -18.90 1.25
CA ARG A 246 11.68 -19.24 1.58
C ARG A 246 12.67 -18.22 1.02
N THR A 247 12.51 -17.86 -0.25
CA THR A 247 13.39 -16.89 -0.92
C THR A 247 13.35 -15.53 -0.22
N GLN A 248 12.16 -15.04 0.12
CA GLN A 248 11.98 -13.78 0.85
C GLN A 248 12.63 -13.80 2.25
N VAL A 249 12.61 -14.94 2.94
CA VAL A 249 13.27 -15.13 4.24
C VAL A 249 14.80 -15.21 4.09
N GLU A 250 15.30 -15.96 3.10
CA GLU A 250 16.73 -16.09 2.83
C GLU A 250 17.35 -14.74 2.41
N LYS A 251 16.68 -14.00 1.53
CA LYS A 251 17.08 -12.65 1.14
C LYS A 251 17.11 -11.70 2.34
N ALA A 252 16.16 -11.84 3.27
CA ALA A 252 16.13 -11.01 4.47
C ALA A 252 17.35 -11.23 5.37
N VAL A 253 17.77 -12.50 5.55
CA VAL A 253 19.01 -12.83 6.27
C VAL A 253 20.22 -12.21 5.58
N GLN A 254 20.31 -12.32 4.25
CA GLN A 254 21.42 -11.76 3.49
C GLN A 254 21.48 -10.22 3.57
N ALA A 255 20.34 -9.54 3.43
CA ALA A 255 20.26 -8.09 3.57
C ALA A 255 20.66 -7.63 4.97
N TYR A 256 20.15 -8.30 6.01
CA TYR A 256 20.54 -8.00 7.39
C TYR A 256 22.05 -8.15 7.60
N GLU A 257 22.64 -9.27 7.15
CA GLU A 257 24.06 -9.55 7.30
C GLU A 257 24.93 -8.51 6.55
N LYS A 258 24.49 -8.08 5.36
CA LYS A 258 25.12 -7.01 4.58
C LYS A 258 25.14 -5.67 5.33
N HIS A 259 24.06 -5.30 6.01
CA HIS A 259 23.95 -3.99 6.67
C HIS A 259 24.53 -3.95 8.08
N PHE A 260 24.42 -5.04 8.83
CA PHE A 260 24.75 -5.08 10.26
C PHE A 260 25.96 -5.96 10.60
N GLY A 261 26.43 -6.79 9.67
CA GLY A 261 27.67 -7.56 9.81
C GLY A 261 27.57 -8.83 10.63
N GLN A 262 26.35 -9.27 10.97
CA GLN A 262 26.08 -10.53 11.66
C GLN A 262 24.74 -11.09 11.19
N LYS A 263 24.41 -12.35 11.52
CA LYS A 263 23.10 -12.94 11.20
C LYS A 263 22.03 -12.53 12.23
N PRO A 264 20.76 -12.31 11.82
CA PRO A 264 19.71 -11.95 12.75
C PRO A 264 19.35 -13.13 13.65
N ARG A 265 19.16 -12.88 14.96
CA ARG A 265 18.71 -13.92 15.92
C ARG A 265 17.19 -14.10 15.90
N GLY A 266 16.45 -13.01 15.72
CA GLY A 266 15.00 -12.99 15.75
C GLY A 266 14.37 -12.40 14.50
N MET A 267 13.09 -12.69 14.31
CA MET A 267 12.28 -12.14 13.22
C MET A 267 10.94 -11.62 13.76
N TRP A 268 10.50 -10.48 13.23
CA TRP A 268 9.08 -10.15 13.19
C TRP A 268 8.52 -10.69 11.88
N PRO A 269 7.71 -11.75 11.91
CA PRO A 269 6.90 -12.09 10.74
C PRO A 269 6.03 -10.87 10.43
N SER A 270 5.88 -10.54 9.14
CA SER A 270 5.09 -9.37 8.72
C SER A 270 3.73 -9.36 9.43
N GLU A 271 3.39 -8.26 10.10
CA GLU A 271 2.14 -8.10 10.87
C GLU A 271 1.99 -9.07 12.05
N GLY A 272 3.11 -9.57 12.58
CA GLY A 272 3.12 -10.62 13.59
C GLY A 272 2.49 -11.93 13.11
N ALA A 273 2.35 -12.11 11.78
CA ALA A 273 1.56 -13.18 11.19
C ALA A 273 2.27 -14.54 11.25
N VAL A 274 1.64 -15.51 11.89
CA VAL A 274 2.22 -16.83 12.14
C VAL A 274 1.29 -17.95 11.69
N SER A 275 1.87 -19.11 11.40
CA SER A 275 1.17 -20.39 11.23
C SER A 275 2.17 -21.54 11.42
N ASN A 276 1.70 -22.78 11.53
CA ASN A 276 2.61 -23.94 11.59
C ASN A 276 3.51 -24.05 10.35
N ASP A 277 3.02 -23.60 9.18
CA ASP A 277 3.67 -23.80 7.88
C ASP A 277 4.94 -22.96 7.70
N ILE A 278 5.07 -21.84 8.43
CA ILE A 278 6.25 -20.96 8.33
C ILE A 278 7.42 -21.46 9.18
N VAL A 279 7.15 -22.23 10.24
CA VAL A 279 8.16 -22.60 11.24
C VAL A 279 9.38 -23.30 10.62
N PRO A 280 9.23 -24.32 9.73
CA PRO A 280 10.37 -24.96 9.10
C PRO A 280 11.22 -24.01 8.25
N ILE A 281 10.60 -23.01 7.60
CA ILE A 281 11.31 -22.03 6.77
C ILE A 281 12.22 -21.18 7.66
N LEU A 282 11.67 -20.69 8.77
CA LEU A 282 12.36 -19.79 9.68
C LEU A 282 13.49 -20.49 10.45
N THR A 283 13.28 -21.72 10.91
CA THR A 283 14.34 -22.49 11.59
C THR A 283 15.48 -22.87 10.65
N GLN A 284 15.18 -23.23 9.40
CA GLN A 284 16.20 -23.53 8.38
C GLN A 284 17.01 -22.29 8.00
N ALA A 285 16.41 -21.11 8.00
CA ALA A 285 17.10 -19.84 7.81
C ALA A 285 17.94 -19.40 9.03
N GLY A 286 17.83 -20.10 10.16
CA GLY A 286 18.66 -19.88 11.35
C GLY A 286 18.04 -18.97 12.43
N PHE A 287 16.76 -18.60 12.30
CA PHE A 287 16.08 -17.81 13.33
C PHE A 287 15.88 -18.61 14.61
N ARG A 288 16.14 -17.97 15.75
CA ARG A 288 16.05 -18.57 17.09
C ARG A 288 14.77 -18.18 17.81
N TRP A 289 14.16 -17.05 17.45
CA TRP A 289 12.95 -16.58 18.07
C TRP A 289 12.06 -15.72 17.15
N LEU A 290 10.76 -15.69 17.45
CA LEU A 290 9.74 -14.88 16.80
C LEU A 290 8.94 -14.07 17.82
N ALA A 291 8.20 -13.06 17.36
CA ALA A 291 7.18 -12.41 18.15
C ALA A 291 5.83 -12.41 17.42
N SER A 292 4.74 -12.43 18.19
CA SER A 292 3.36 -12.38 17.69
C SER A 292 2.44 -11.78 18.75
N ASP A 293 1.11 -11.85 18.58
CA ASP A 293 0.13 -11.19 19.44
C ASP A 293 -0.50 -12.11 20.50
N GLU A 294 -0.91 -11.53 21.63
CA GLU A 294 -1.57 -12.26 22.70
C GLU A 294 -2.82 -13.03 22.26
N GLU A 295 -3.59 -12.51 21.31
CA GLU A 295 -4.80 -13.19 20.86
C GLU A 295 -4.48 -14.46 20.07
N ILE A 296 -3.30 -14.51 19.43
CA ILE A 296 -2.79 -15.74 18.80
C ILE A 296 -2.35 -16.74 19.86
N LEU A 297 -1.71 -16.29 20.95
CA LEU A 297 -1.41 -17.16 22.08
C LEU A 297 -2.69 -17.73 22.69
N ALA A 298 -3.71 -16.88 22.91
CA ALA A 298 -5.01 -17.29 23.41
C ALA A 298 -5.65 -18.37 22.52
N CYS A 299 -5.69 -18.13 21.20
CA CYS A 299 -6.17 -19.11 20.23
C CYS A 299 -5.37 -20.43 20.29
N SER A 300 -4.04 -20.36 20.37
CA SER A 300 -3.15 -21.53 20.37
C SER A 300 -3.16 -22.33 21.68
N LEU A 301 -3.56 -21.71 22.79
CA LEU A 301 -3.75 -22.39 24.07
C LEU A 301 -5.18 -22.91 24.25
N GLU A 302 -6.09 -22.63 23.30
CA GLU A 302 -7.53 -22.82 23.45
C GLU A 302 -8.05 -22.20 24.77
N ASN A 303 -7.49 -21.04 25.12
CA ASN A 303 -7.73 -20.36 26.40
C ASN A 303 -7.88 -18.86 26.20
N GLN A 304 -8.54 -18.17 27.13
CA GLN A 304 -8.67 -16.72 27.09
C GLN A 304 -7.57 -16.05 27.92
N ILE A 305 -7.01 -14.98 27.39
CA ILE A 305 -6.20 -14.04 28.17
C ILE A 305 -7.17 -13.01 28.76
N LEU A 306 -7.60 -13.27 29.99
CA LEU A 306 -8.57 -12.41 30.67
C LEU A 306 -7.90 -11.11 31.09
N ARG A 307 -8.59 -10.00 30.84
CA ARG A 307 -8.19 -8.66 31.27
C ARG A 307 -9.18 -8.10 32.30
N GLY A 308 -8.65 -7.41 33.30
CA GLY A 308 -9.41 -6.72 34.34
C GLY A 308 -10.00 -5.39 33.85
N LYS A 309 -10.65 -4.65 34.76
CA LYS A 309 -11.43 -3.45 34.43
C LYS A 309 -10.59 -2.37 33.76
N TYR A 310 -9.31 -2.27 34.11
CA TYR A 310 -8.42 -1.24 33.57
C TYR A 310 -7.54 -1.79 32.45
N GLY A 311 -7.76 -3.03 32.00
CA GLY A 311 -6.99 -3.68 30.94
C GLY A 311 -5.73 -4.41 31.44
N GLU A 312 -5.56 -4.57 32.74
CA GLU A 312 -4.51 -5.41 33.34
C GLU A 312 -4.76 -6.90 33.07
N VAL A 313 -3.72 -7.66 32.73
CA VAL A 313 -3.85 -9.12 32.54
C VAL A 313 -4.12 -9.78 33.89
N VAL A 314 -5.18 -10.57 33.99
CA VAL A 314 -5.61 -11.25 35.23
C VAL A 314 -4.64 -12.36 35.61
N THR A 315 -4.06 -13.03 34.61
CA THR A 315 -3.11 -14.15 34.75
C THR A 315 -1.78 -13.83 34.07
N PRO A 316 -0.97 -12.88 34.61
CA PRO A 316 0.28 -12.39 34.01
C PRO A 316 1.28 -13.49 33.63
N GLU A 317 1.30 -14.60 34.37
CA GLU A 317 2.17 -15.75 34.19
C GLU A 317 1.87 -16.57 32.92
N ILE A 318 0.76 -16.30 32.22
CA ILE A 318 0.47 -16.87 30.90
C ILE A 318 1.12 -15.99 29.82
N LEU A 319 0.83 -14.69 29.80
CA LEU A 319 1.27 -13.81 28.72
C LEU A 319 2.74 -13.37 28.85
N TYR A 320 3.18 -12.99 30.04
CA TYR A 320 4.49 -12.35 30.24
C TYR A 320 5.63 -13.35 30.44
N LYS A 321 5.68 -14.35 29.56
CA LYS A 321 6.76 -15.34 29.46
C LYS A 321 6.93 -15.81 28.02
N PRO A 322 8.12 -16.31 27.66
CA PRO A 322 8.33 -16.95 26.37
C PRO A 322 7.76 -18.37 26.33
N TYR A 323 7.51 -18.83 25.11
CA TYR A 323 7.13 -20.21 24.81
C TYR A 323 8.11 -20.81 23.80
N ARG A 324 8.24 -22.14 23.80
CA ARG A 324 8.93 -22.89 22.75
C ARG A 324 7.90 -23.47 21.79
N LEU A 325 7.94 -23.08 20.52
CA LEU A 325 7.09 -23.62 19.48
C LEU A 325 7.77 -24.84 18.83
N ASN A 326 7.16 -26.01 18.95
CA ASN A 326 7.64 -27.28 18.39
C ASN A 326 6.71 -27.74 17.27
N ILE A 327 7.15 -27.58 16.01
CA ILE A 327 6.41 -28.04 14.84
C ILE A 327 7.23 -29.11 14.11
N LYS A 328 6.76 -30.37 14.18
CA LYS A 328 7.52 -31.54 13.70
C LYS A 328 8.90 -31.55 14.38
N ASP A 329 9.98 -31.59 13.60
CA ASP A 329 11.37 -31.58 14.10
C ASP A 329 11.94 -30.16 14.30
N ASN A 330 11.15 -29.11 14.02
CA ASN A 330 11.59 -27.72 14.10
C ASN A 330 11.20 -27.10 15.44
N LYS A 331 12.13 -26.37 16.04
CA LYS A 331 11.97 -25.71 17.34
C LYS A 331 12.39 -24.25 17.23
N ILE A 332 11.52 -23.35 17.65
CA ILE A 332 11.79 -21.91 17.70
C ILE A 332 11.15 -21.31 18.94
N ASN A 333 11.78 -20.30 19.55
CA ASN A 333 11.16 -19.59 20.67
C ASN A 333 10.15 -18.56 20.15
N ILE A 334 9.13 -18.25 20.93
CA ILE A 334 8.15 -17.21 20.58
C ILE A 334 7.77 -16.41 21.84
N VAL A 335 7.62 -15.10 21.67
CA VAL A 335 7.09 -14.19 22.69
C VAL A 335 5.84 -13.51 22.15
N PHE A 336 4.96 -13.07 23.05
CA PHE A 336 3.69 -12.48 22.68
C PHE A 336 3.57 -11.06 23.23
N ARG A 337 3.06 -10.17 22.38
CA ARG A 337 2.80 -8.75 22.63
C ARG A 337 1.76 -8.57 23.74
N ASP A 338 1.98 -7.65 24.65
CA ASP A 338 0.88 -7.05 25.42
C ASP A 338 0.15 -6.05 24.52
N HIS A 339 -0.96 -6.50 23.94
CA HIS A 339 -1.76 -5.71 23.00
C HIS A 339 -2.17 -4.38 23.62
N ASN A 340 -2.77 -4.40 24.82
CA ASN A 340 -3.30 -3.20 25.46
C ASN A 340 -2.20 -2.18 25.80
N LEU A 341 -1.09 -2.60 26.41
CA LEU A 341 0.00 -1.65 26.74
C LEU A 341 0.64 -1.06 25.48
N SER A 342 0.77 -1.86 24.42
CA SER A 342 1.29 -1.40 23.14
C SER A 342 0.34 -0.39 22.48
N ASP A 343 -0.96 -0.67 22.47
CA ASP A 343 -1.99 0.21 21.91
C ASP A 343 -2.18 1.50 22.70
N LEU A 344 -1.94 1.49 24.01
CA LEU A 344 -1.93 2.71 24.81
C LEU A 344 -0.88 3.68 24.31
N ILE A 345 0.34 3.20 24.01
CA ILE A 345 1.40 4.03 23.42
C ILE A 345 1.04 4.40 21.98
N GLY A 346 0.58 3.45 21.17
CA GLY A 346 0.27 3.67 19.75
C GLY A 346 -0.87 4.68 19.51
N PHE A 347 -1.93 4.63 20.32
CA PHE A 347 -3.22 5.24 19.94
C PHE A 347 -3.90 6.07 21.03
N GLN A 348 -3.51 5.96 22.31
CA GLN A 348 -4.25 6.61 23.41
C GLN A 348 -3.46 7.68 24.15
N TYR A 349 -2.21 7.42 24.51
CA TYR A 349 -1.40 8.35 25.31
C TYR A 349 -1.08 9.66 24.59
N SER A 350 -1.19 9.71 23.27
CA SER A 350 -1.15 10.96 22.48
C SER A 350 -2.24 11.97 22.85
N LYS A 351 -3.34 11.50 23.46
CA LYS A 351 -4.46 12.32 23.92
C LYS A 351 -4.33 12.74 25.39
N TYR A 352 -3.33 12.20 26.10
CA TYR A 352 -3.15 12.40 27.53
C TYR A 352 -2.14 13.52 27.76
N ASN A 353 -2.19 14.12 28.95
CA ASN A 353 -1.02 14.85 29.44
C ASN A 353 0.13 13.86 29.67
N VAL A 354 1.36 14.26 29.33
CA VAL A 354 2.56 13.41 29.40
C VAL A 354 2.75 12.80 30.80
N ASP A 355 2.53 13.57 31.87
CA ASP A 355 2.69 13.09 33.24
C ASP A 355 1.69 11.99 33.58
N ALA A 356 0.45 12.14 33.13
CA ALA A 356 -0.61 11.17 33.33
C ALA A 356 -0.35 9.88 32.53
N ALA A 357 0.08 10.01 31.27
CA ALA A 357 0.42 8.86 30.42
C ALA A 357 1.55 8.02 31.03
N VAL A 358 2.66 8.66 31.42
CA VAL A 358 3.79 7.95 32.06
C VAL A 358 3.38 7.34 33.40
N SER A 359 2.61 8.06 34.21
CA SER A 359 2.15 7.54 35.51
C SER A 359 1.25 6.32 35.36
N ASP A 360 0.34 6.33 34.38
CA ASP A 360 -0.54 5.19 34.07
C ASP A 360 0.28 3.98 33.58
N PHE A 361 1.23 4.18 32.65
CA PHE A 361 2.11 3.11 32.18
C PHE A 361 2.91 2.48 33.34
N MET A 362 3.57 3.32 34.14
CA MET A 362 4.39 2.86 35.27
C MET A 362 3.53 2.15 36.33
N TYR A 363 2.33 2.65 36.61
CA TYR A 363 1.39 2.00 37.52
C TYR A 363 1.02 0.59 37.05
N ARG A 364 0.71 0.42 35.76
CA ARG A 364 0.35 -0.88 35.17
C ARG A 364 1.49 -1.87 35.28
N ILE A 365 2.71 -1.48 34.89
CA ILE A 365 3.89 -2.35 35.01
C ILE A 365 4.16 -2.68 36.48
N ASN A 366 4.17 -1.69 37.37
CA ASN A 366 4.45 -1.91 38.79
C ASN A 366 3.41 -2.80 39.48
N SER A 367 2.16 -2.81 39.02
CA SER A 367 1.13 -3.71 39.51
C SER A 367 1.45 -5.19 39.29
N LEU A 368 2.32 -5.50 38.32
CA LEU A 368 2.75 -6.87 38.02
C LEU A 368 3.77 -7.41 39.03
N LYS A 369 4.41 -6.54 39.84
CA LYS A 369 5.47 -6.95 40.79
C LYS A 369 4.99 -8.02 41.77
N LYS A 370 3.71 -8.01 42.15
CA LYS A 370 3.08 -8.99 43.06
C LYS A 370 3.01 -10.42 42.51
N TYR A 371 3.16 -10.60 41.20
CA TYR A 371 3.13 -11.91 40.53
C TYR A 371 4.53 -12.49 40.29
N ASN A 372 5.58 -11.75 40.63
CA ASN A 372 6.97 -12.15 40.40
C ASN A 372 7.48 -13.12 41.49
N ASN A 373 6.83 -14.29 41.63
CA ASN A 373 7.02 -15.21 42.75
C ASN A 373 7.92 -16.43 42.45
N ASN A 374 8.28 -16.68 41.18
CA ASN A 374 8.90 -17.95 40.74
C ASN A 374 10.38 -17.83 40.35
N GLY A 375 11.08 -16.77 40.73
CA GLY A 375 12.52 -16.58 40.45
C GLY A 375 12.87 -16.22 39.00
N ILE A 376 12.02 -16.54 38.01
CA ILE A 376 12.11 -16.06 36.62
C ILE A 376 11.39 -14.72 36.51
N PRO A 377 12.07 -13.62 36.13
CA PRO A 377 11.44 -12.33 35.92
C PRO A 377 10.37 -12.38 34.82
N LEU A 378 9.22 -11.73 35.01
CA LEU A 378 8.24 -11.55 33.94
C LEU A 378 8.83 -10.75 32.77
N LEU A 379 8.45 -11.12 31.54
CA LEU A 379 8.79 -10.40 30.31
C LEU A 379 7.55 -9.71 29.74
N VAL A 380 7.47 -8.39 29.89
CA VAL A 380 6.41 -7.59 29.27
C VAL A 380 6.89 -7.13 27.88
N SER A 381 6.34 -7.73 26.83
CA SER A 381 6.68 -7.39 25.45
C SER A 381 5.77 -6.27 24.94
N ILE A 382 6.34 -5.09 24.69
CA ILE A 382 5.66 -3.93 24.12
C ILE A 382 6.08 -3.81 22.67
N ILE A 383 5.18 -4.16 21.75
CA ILE A 383 5.49 -4.31 20.32
C ILE A 383 4.54 -3.44 19.51
N LEU A 384 5.07 -2.55 18.67
CA LEU A 384 4.29 -1.65 17.83
C LEU A 384 5.14 -1.08 16.71
N ASP A 385 4.49 -0.47 15.72
CA ASP A 385 5.16 0.27 14.66
C ASP A 385 5.96 1.43 15.23
N GLY A 386 7.14 1.66 14.64
CA GLY A 386 8.09 2.65 15.10
C GLY A 386 7.83 4.06 14.60
N GLU A 387 6.95 4.26 13.62
CA GLU A 387 6.70 5.54 12.98
C GLU A 387 5.28 6.11 13.23
N ASN A 388 4.29 5.24 13.42
CA ASN A 388 2.87 5.62 13.33
C ASN A 388 2.40 6.56 14.47
N ALA A 389 2.91 6.39 15.68
CA ALA A 389 2.39 7.09 16.85
C ALA A 389 2.80 8.58 16.88
N TRP A 390 4.03 8.89 16.47
CA TRP A 390 4.72 10.09 16.94
C TRP A 390 4.22 11.41 16.36
N GLU A 391 3.58 11.39 15.19
CA GLU A 391 2.93 12.59 14.62
C GLU A 391 1.73 13.07 15.45
N TYR A 392 1.14 12.18 16.23
CA TYR A 392 -0.01 12.48 17.09
C TYR A 392 0.41 12.95 18.48
N TYR A 393 1.70 12.92 18.80
CA TYR A 393 2.23 13.49 20.04
C TYR A 393 2.77 14.90 19.81
N PRO A 394 2.61 15.81 20.79
CA PRO A 394 3.40 17.03 20.82
C PRO A 394 4.90 16.71 20.72
N ASN A 395 5.65 17.57 20.02
CA ASN A 395 7.11 17.46 19.90
C ASN A 395 7.58 16.06 19.43
N SER A 396 6.84 15.44 18.52
CA SER A 396 7.12 14.11 17.96
C SER A 396 7.32 13.02 19.01
N GLY A 397 6.61 13.10 20.13
CA GLY A 397 6.69 12.09 21.21
C GLY A 397 7.93 12.16 22.09
N LEU A 398 8.87 13.07 21.82
CA LEU A 398 10.12 13.19 22.56
C LEU A 398 9.90 13.39 24.07
N ASP A 399 8.96 14.26 24.44
CA ASP A 399 8.68 14.57 25.85
C ASP A 399 8.14 13.35 26.60
N PHE A 400 7.29 12.55 25.94
CA PHE A 400 6.75 11.32 26.49
C PHE A 400 7.84 10.25 26.65
N LEU A 401 8.60 9.97 25.59
CA LEU A 401 9.63 8.94 25.61
C LEU A 401 10.74 9.27 26.60
N ARG A 402 11.21 10.52 26.65
CA ARG A 402 12.24 10.96 27.60
C ARG A 402 11.77 10.75 29.05
N LYS A 403 10.53 11.16 29.36
CA LYS A 403 9.97 11.02 30.71
C LYS A 403 9.69 9.56 31.09
N LEU A 404 9.25 8.75 30.13
CA LEU A 404 9.05 7.31 30.33
C LEU A 404 10.39 6.60 30.60
N TYR A 405 11.41 6.87 29.79
CA TYR A 405 12.73 6.26 29.93
C TYR A 405 13.44 6.70 31.21
N GLU A 406 13.27 7.95 31.63
CA GLU A 406 13.74 8.42 32.94
C GLU A 406 13.04 7.67 34.08
N ALA A 407 11.71 7.55 34.04
CA ALA A 407 10.94 6.85 35.07
C ALA A 407 11.36 5.38 35.20
N ILE A 408 11.55 4.68 34.07
CA ILE A 408 12.03 3.29 34.06
C ILE A 408 13.47 3.20 34.57
N SER A 409 14.36 4.09 34.13
CA SER A 409 15.78 4.08 34.51
C SER A 409 16.04 4.32 36.01
N ASN A 410 15.06 4.93 36.69
CA ASN A 410 15.08 5.25 38.12
C ASN A 410 14.37 4.20 39.00
N ASP A 411 13.62 3.25 38.42
CA ASP A 411 12.97 2.17 39.17
C ASP A 411 13.89 0.92 39.22
N ASN A 412 14.40 0.61 40.41
CA ASN A 412 15.36 -0.50 40.60
C ASN A 412 14.77 -1.90 40.39
N ASP A 413 13.45 -2.04 40.34
CA ASP A 413 12.79 -3.31 40.07
C ASP A 413 12.43 -3.50 38.60
N LEU A 414 12.68 -2.49 37.75
CA LEU A 414 12.41 -2.56 36.32
C LEU A 414 13.72 -2.63 35.55
N LYS A 415 13.69 -3.39 34.45
CA LYS A 415 14.83 -3.45 33.54
C LYS A 415 14.34 -3.53 32.11
N CYS A 416 14.81 -2.62 31.26
CA CYS A 416 14.65 -2.75 29.81
C CYS A 416 15.65 -3.77 29.27
N VAL A 417 15.19 -4.65 28.38
CA VAL A 417 16.00 -5.74 27.80
C VAL A 417 15.72 -5.90 26.30
N SER A 418 16.69 -6.40 25.56
CA SER A 418 16.41 -7.02 24.26
C SER A 418 15.73 -8.39 24.46
N ILE A 419 14.94 -8.82 23.48
CA ILE A 419 14.21 -10.10 23.58
C ILE A 419 15.20 -11.27 23.49
N GLY A 420 16.18 -11.20 22.59
CA GLY A 420 17.21 -12.22 22.44
C GLY A 420 18.01 -12.44 23.71
N ASP A 421 18.46 -11.36 24.38
CA ASP A 421 19.27 -11.50 25.60
C ASP A 421 18.43 -12.01 26.78
N TYR A 422 17.15 -11.63 26.84
CA TYR A 422 16.23 -12.24 27.80
C TYR A 422 16.10 -13.74 27.56
N LEU A 423 15.89 -14.18 26.32
CA LEU A 423 15.70 -15.59 25.96
C LEU A 423 16.95 -16.45 26.18
N GLU A 424 18.14 -15.88 26.00
CA GLU A 424 19.41 -16.56 26.31
C GLU A 424 19.57 -16.78 27.82
N LYS A 425 19.15 -15.81 28.64
CA LYS A 425 19.24 -15.89 30.10
C LYS A 425 18.11 -16.71 30.73
N TYR A 426 16.91 -16.65 30.17
CA TYR A 426 15.68 -17.26 30.66
C TYR A 426 14.97 -18.02 29.53
N PRO A 427 15.52 -19.16 29.08
CA PRO A 427 14.93 -19.93 27.99
C PRO A 427 13.54 -20.47 28.36
N PRO A 428 12.61 -20.62 27.39
CA PRO A 428 11.27 -21.09 27.68
C PRO A 428 11.24 -22.54 28.17
N GLU A 429 10.47 -22.76 29.24
CA GLU A 429 10.15 -24.10 29.77
C GLU A 429 8.85 -24.65 29.18
N GLN A 430 7.89 -23.77 28.87
CA GLN A 430 6.60 -24.13 28.30
C GLN A 430 6.70 -24.33 26.79
N THR A 431 5.98 -25.32 26.28
CA THR A 431 6.01 -25.70 24.86
C THR A 431 4.62 -25.59 24.25
N LEU A 432 4.54 -25.02 23.05
CA LEU A 432 3.39 -25.04 22.15
C LEU A 432 3.65 -26.08 21.05
N GLN A 433 2.71 -27.01 20.84
CA GLN A 433 2.81 -28.03 19.78
C GLN A 433 2.16 -27.58 18.47
N HIS A 434 1.48 -26.44 18.49
CA HIS A 434 0.89 -25.80 17.35
C HIS A 434 0.81 -24.29 17.61
N ILE A 435 0.64 -23.51 16.55
CA ILE A 435 0.30 -22.09 16.61
C ILE A 435 -0.92 -21.84 15.73
N CYS A 436 -1.90 -21.11 16.26
CA CYS A 436 -3.09 -20.69 15.54
C CYS A 436 -2.70 -19.72 14.40
N PRO A 437 -3.13 -19.97 13.15
CA PRO A 437 -2.87 -19.05 12.06
C PRO A 437 -3.58 -17.71 12.26
N GLY A 438 -2.82 -16.63 12.27
CA GLY A 438 -3.35 -15.30 12.51
C GLY A 438 -2.27 -14.23 12.50
N SER A 439 -2.69 -12.98 12.66
CA SER A 439 -1.84 -11.80 12.80
C SER A 439 -2.17 -11.03 14.07
N TRP A 440 -1.39 -10.00 14.36
CA TRP A 440 -1.68 -9.07 15.45
C TRP A 440 -2.95 -8.23 15.27
N ILE A 441 -3.61 -8.34 14.11
CA ILE A 441 -4.86 -7.63 13.81
C ILE A 441 -5.99 -8.64 13.76
N GLY A 442 -6.87 -8.55 14.76
CA GLY A 442 -8.07 -9.37 14.88
C GLY A 442 -7.80 -10.87 14.92
N HIS A 443 -6.60 -11.31 15.34
CA HIS A 443 -6.19 -12.72 15.49
C HIS A 443 -6.47 -13.62 14.29
N ASN A 444 -6.53 -13.05 13.09
CA ASN A 444 -6.81 -13.77 11.86
C ASN A 444 -6.03 -13.15 10.69
N LEU A 445 -6.28 -13.64 9.47
CA LEU A 445 -5.59 -13.20 8.24
C LEU A 445 -6.50 -12.41 7.27
N ALA A 446 -7.74 -12.09 7.65
CA ALA A 446 -8.74 -11.48 6.78
C ALA A 446 -8.41 -10.05 6.34
N THR A 447 -7.49 -9.39 7.06
CA THR A 447 -6.92 -8.10 6.65
C THR A 447 -6.23 -8.19 5.30
N TRP A 448 -5.70 -9.36 4.89
CA TRP A 448 -4.96 -9.51 3.62
C TRP A 448 -5.58 -10.51 2.62
N ILE A 449 -6.68 -11.18 2.98
CA ILE A 449 -7.39 -12.13 2.09
C ILE A 449 -8.87 -12.21 2.50
N GLY A 450 -9.79 -12.54 1.60
CA GLY A 450 -11.21 -12.70 1.95
C GLY A 450 -12.14 -11.72 1.27
N HIS A 451 -11.74 -10.44 1.26
CA HIS A 451 -12.45 -9.39 0.56
C HIS A 451 -12.33 -9.56 -0.96
N GLU A 452 -13.33 -9.15 -1.73
CA GLU A 452 -13.36 -9.31 -3.19
C GLU A 452 -12.15 -8.65 -3.88
N GLU A 453 -11.83 -7.41 -3.50
CA GLU A 453 -10.62 -6.69 -3.97
C GLU A 453 -9.33 -7.44 -3.64
N LYS A 454 -9.17 -7.89 -2.38
CA LYS A 454 -7.97 -8.62 -1.91
C LYS A 454 -7.82 -9.94 -2.67
N ASN A 455 -8.92 -10.66 -2.87
CA ASN A 455 -8.93 -11.92 -3.58
C ASN A 455 -8.57 -11.75 -5.06
N MET A 456 -9.08 -10.69 -5.70
CA MET A 456 -8.74 -10.36 -7.07
C MET A 456 -7.26 -9.95 -7.22
N ALA A 457 -6.70 -9.22 -6.25
CA ALA A 457 -5.27 -8.93 -6.21
C ALA A 457 -4.43 -10.22 -6.14
N TRP A 458 -4.80 -11.18 -5.28
CA TRP A 458 -4.14 -12.48 -5.23
C TRP A 458 -4.27 -13.27 -6.54
N ASP A 459 -5.43 -13.23 -7.19
CA ASP A 459 -5.61 -13.84 -8.52
C ASP A 459 -4.66 -13.20 -9.56
N PHE A 460 -4.40 -11.89 -9.48
CA PHE A 460 -3.47 -11.19 -10.38
C PHE A 460 -2.01 -11.55 -10.13
N VAL A 461 -1.61 -11.70 -8.85
CA VAL A 461 -0.28 -12.19 -8.46
C VAL A 461 -0.08 -13.61 -9.02
N GLU A 462 -1.01 -14.53 -8.75
CA GLU A 462 -0.89 -15.92 -9.19
C GLU A 462 -0.91 -16.04 -10.73
N ASN A 463 -1.73 -15.26 -11.43
CA ASN A 463 -1.71 -15.20 -12.90
C ASN A 463 -0.33 -14.84 -13.44
N THR A 464 0.26 -13.78 -12.90
CA THR A 464 1.54 -13.24 -13.37
C THR A 464 2.70 -14.14 -13.00
N ARG A 465 2.66 -14.72 -11.79
CA ARG A 465 3.63 -15.71 -11.31
C ARG A 465 3.59 -16.99 -12.13
N SER A 466 2.41 -17.57 -12.36
CA SER A 466 2.22 -18.74 -13.23
C SER A 466 2.71 -18.47 -14.65
N PHE A 467 2.49 -17.26 -15.19
CA PHE A 467 3.05 -16.86 -16.47
C PHE A 467 4.58 -16.88 -16.45
N LEU A 468 5.22 -16.27 -15.45
CA LEU A 468 6.68 -16.24 -15.31
C LEU A 468 7.30 -17.64 -15.18
N ILE A 469 6.68 -18.53 -14.41
CA ILE A 469 7.10 -19.94 -14.30
C ILE A 469 7.05 -20.62 -15.66
N ASN A 470 5.93 -20.51 -16.37
CA ASN A 470 5.77 -21.11 -17.70
C ASN A 470 6.78 -20.56 -18.72
N GLN A 471 7.13 -19.27 -18.64
CA GLN A 471 8.17 -18.69 -19.51
C GLN A 471 9.53 -19.27 -19.17
N THR A 472 9.85 -19.39 -17.87
CA THR A 472 11.14 -19.93 -17.40
C THR A 472 11.32 -21.41 -17.80
N GLU A 473 10.26 -22.22 -17.73
CA GLU A 473 10.31 -23.64 -18.11
C GLU A 473 10.39 -23.87 -19.63
N LYS A 474 9.79 -22.99 -20.43
CA LYS A 474 9.77 -23.11 -21.91
C LYS A 474 11.03 -22.57 -22.59
N SER A 475 11.81 -21.75 -21.89
CA SER A 475 12.93 -21.04 -22.49
C SER A 475 14.27 -21.64 -22.08
N ASP A 476 14.71 -22.66 -22.82
CA ASP A 476 16.15 -22.97 -22.88
C ASP A 476 16.86 -21.81 -23.61
N HIS A 477 17.19 -20.74 -22.85
CA HIS A 477 18.04 -19.60 -23.22
C HIS A 477 17.41 -18.39 -23.95
N LEU A 478 16.09 -18.16 -23.92
CA LEU A 478 15.51 -16.94 -24.54
C LEU A 478 15.76 -15.66 -23.74
N TYR A 479 15.83 -15.74 -22.41
CA TYR A 479 16.00 -14.57 -21.55
C TYR A 479 17.29 -14.69 -20.74
N SER A 480 17.98 -13.56 -20.52
CA SER A 480 19.13 -13.55 -19.62
C SER A 480 18.71 -13.82 -18.18
N ASN A 481 19.58 -14.46 -17.39
CA ASN A 481 19.33 -14.70 -15.97
C ASN A 481 19.03 -13.41 -15.19
N ASN A 482 19.60 -12.28 -15.60
CA ASN A 482 19.34 -10.98 -14.97
C ASN A 482 17.91 -10.51 -15.20
N ILE A 483 17.37 -10.68 -16.41
CA ILE A 483 15.97 -10.30 -16.72
C ILE A 483 15.01 -11.16 -15.92
N LEU A 484 15.25 -12.47 -15.86
CA LEU A 484 14.41 -13.38 -15.05
C LEU A 484 14.48 -13.04 -13.56
N ALA A 485 15.68 -12.73 -13.04
CA ALA A 485 15.84 -12.30 -11.66
C ALA A 485 15.09 -11.00 -11.37
N SER A 486 15.16 -10.00 -12.25
CA SER A 486 14.37 -8.77 -12.13
C SER A 486 12.87 -9.03 -12.20
N ALA A 487 12.41 -9.94 -13.07
CA ALA A 487 10.99 -10.29 -13.17
C ALA A 487 10.48 -11.00 -11.89
N TRP A 488 11.29 -11.89 -11.31
CA TRP A 488 10.98 -12.49 -10.00
C TRP A 488 10.97 -11.47 -8.88
N GLU A 489 11.83 -10.46 -8.94
CA GLU A 489 11.84 -9.36 -7.96
C GLU A 489 10.51 -8.62 -7.95
N GLU A 490 9.93 -8.32 -9.12
CA GLU A 490 8.61 -7.70 -9.22
C GLU A 490 7.49 -8.57 -8.60
N ILE A 491 7.58 -9.91 -8.72
CA ILE A 491 6.65 -10.82 -8.05
C ILE A 491 6.78 -10.70 -6.54
N PHE A 492 8.01 -10.76 -6.00
CA PHE A 492 8.23 -10.69 -4.55
C PHE A 492 7.77 -9.35 -3.97
N ILE A 493 7.92 -8.25 -4.73
CA ILE A 493 7.37 -6.95 -4.36
C ILE A 493 5.83 -7.03 -4.30
N ALA A 494 5.18 -7.56 -5.34
CA ALA A 494 3.72 -7.67 -5.42
C ALA A 494 3.10 -8.60 -4.37
N GLU A 495 3.89 -9.51 -3.78
CA GLU A 495 3.48 -10.35 -2.63
C GLU A 495 3.43 -9.59 -1.29
N GLY A 496 3.97 -8.36 -1.22
CA GLY A 496 4.02 -7.56 0.01
C GLY A 496 2.65 -7.27 0.62
N SER A 497 2.56 -7.27 1.96
CA SER A 497 1.28 -7.12 2.67
C SER A 497 0.62 -5.75 2.46
N ASP A 498 1.43 -4.71 2.22
CA ASP A 498 1.00 -3.32 2.09
C ASP A 498 -0.07 -3.12 1.02
N TRP A 499 0.02 -3.83 -0.10
CA TRP A 499 -0.96 -3.71 -1.18
C TRP A 499 -2.34 -4.16 -0.73
N PHE A 500 -2.40 -5.29 -0.03
CA PHE A 500 -3.64 -5.92 0.41
C PHE A 500 -4.30 -5.19 1.58
N TRP A 501 -3.52 -4.45 2.36
CA TRP A 501 -4.02 -3.56 3.43
C TRP A 501 -5.00 -2.51 2.89
N TRP A 502 -4.71 -1.93 1.72
CA TRP A 502 -5.53 -0.85 1.15
C TRP A 502 -6.72 -1.33 0.32
N PHE A 503 -6.77 -2.62 -0.01
CA PHE A 503 -7.89 -3.21 -0.74
C PHE A 503 -9.06 -3.53 0.19
N GLY A 504 -10.27 -3.18 -0.24
CA GLY A 504 -11.51 -3.28 0.53
C GLY A 504 -11.89 -2.01 1.29
N ASP A 505 -12.88 -2.15 2.17
CA ASP A 505 -13.58 -1.04 2.83
C ASP A 505 -13.06 -0.72 4.24
N GLU A 506 -12.13 -1.53 4.76
CA GLU A 506 -11.72 -1.51 6.17
C GLU A 506 -10.74 -0.37 6.48
N HIS A 507 -9.90 0.01 5.51
CA HIS A 507 -8.83 0.99 5.67
C HIS A 507 -8.97 2.12 4.66
N PHE A 508 -8.68 3.35 5.10
CA PHE A 508 -8.80 4.56 4.27
C PHE A 508 -7.47 5.29 4.19
N THR A 509 -7.12 5.70 2.98
CA THR A 509 -6.02 6.63 2.70
C THR A 509 -6.35 7.45 1.46
N HIS A 510 -5.84 8.68 1.41
CA HIS A 510 -5.92 9.52 0.21
C HIS A 510 -5.09 8.97 -0.95
N TYR A 511 -4.15 8.06 -0.67
CA TYR A 511 -3.22 7.46 -1.63
C TYR A 511 -3.67 6.08 -2.15
N LYS A 512 -4.95 5.70 -1.98
CA LYS A 512 -5.43 4.34 -2.33
C LYS A 512 -5.23 4.04 -3.82
N GLU A 513 -5.45 5.04 -4.67
CA GLU A 513 -5.22 4.93 -6.12
C GLU A 513 -3.75 4.76 -6.49
N ASP A 514 -2.84 5.40 -5.74
CA ASP A 514 -1.39 5.27 -5.93
C ASP A 514 -0.90 3.87 -5.52
N PHE A 515 -1.38 3.34 -4.40
CA PHE A 515 -1.06 1.96 -3.96
C PHE A 515 -1.54 0.90 -4.95
N ASP A 516 -2.78 0.99 -5.43
CA ASP A 516 -3.32 0.10 -6.46
C ASP A 516 -2.50 0.21 -7.76
N SER A 517 -2.18 1.43 -8.18
CA SER A 517 -1.37 1.67 -9.39
C SER A 517 0.03 1.12 -9.29
N LEU A 518 0.69 1.25 -8.13
CA LEU A 518 2.02 0.72 -7.90
C LEU A 518 2.02 -0.81 -7.81
N PHE A 519 1.06 -1.42 -7.10
CA PHE A 519 0.87 -2.87 -7.09
C PHE A 519 0.73 -3.44 -8.52
N ARG A 520 -0.17 -2.85 -9.32
CA ARG A 520 -0.35 -3.27 -10.72
C ARG A 520 0.88 -2.98 -11.57
N LEU A 521 1.61 -1.90 -11.31
CA LEU A 521 2.84 -1.57 -12.04
C LEU A 521 3.88 -2.68 -11.90
N HIS A 522 4.09 -3.21 -10.69
CA HIS A 522 5.01 -4.33 -10.48
C HIS A 522 4.60 -5.57 -11.29
N LEU A 523 3.31 -5.93 -11.28
CA LEU A 523 2.82 -7.02 -12.13
C LEU A 523 3.02 -6.74 -13.63
N LYS A 524 2.80 -5.50 -14.08
CA LYS A 524 3.06 -5.11 -15.49
C LYS A 524 4.54 -5.18 -15.84
N ASN A 525 5.42 -4.83 -14.91
CA ASN A 525 6.86 -4.82 -15.12
C ASN A 525 7.39 -6.23 -15.44
N VAL A 526 6.80 -7.29 -14.88
CA VAL A 526 7.11 -8.69 -15.27
C VAL A 526 6.97 -8.90 -16.78
N TYR A 527 5.85 -8.48 -17.36
CA TYR A 527 5.60 -8.63 -18.80
C TYR A 527 6.51 -7.72 -19.65
N LYS A 528 6.72 -6.46 -19.21
CA LYS A 528 7.61 -5.51 -19.87
C LYS A 528 9.06 -6.02 -19.93
N LEU A 529 9.56 -6.58 -18.82
CA LEU A 529 10.92 -7.12 -18.73
C LEU A 529 11.14 -8.30 -19.69
N LEU A 530 10.09 -9.08 -19.95
CA LEU A 530 10.11 -10.19 -20.89
C LEU A 530 9.72 -9.81 -22.32
N ASP A 531 9.49 -8.53 -22.60
CA ASP A 531 9.05 -8.01 -23.91
C ASP A 531 7.78 -8.70 -24.43
N VAL A 532 6.81 -8.94 -23.53
CA VAL A 532 5.51 -9.54 -23.85
C VAL A 532 4.38 -8.55 -23.61
N ASP A 533 3.33 -8.63 -24.44
CA ASP A 533 2.11 -7.85 -24.28
C ASP A 533 1.55 -7.97 -22.83
N ILE A 534 1.31 -6.81 -22.22
CA ILE A 534 0.77 -6.71 -20.86
C ILE A 534 -0.72 -7.10 -20.88
N PRO A 535 -1.19 -8.00 -20.00
CA PRO A 535 -2.61 -8.30 -19.87
C PRO A 535 -3.41 -7.05 -19.54
N ARG A 536 -4.42 -6.75 -20.36
CA ARG A 536 -5.21 -5.52 -20.24
C ARG A 536 -6.00 -5.42 -18.95
N MET A 537 -6.21 -6.55 -18.28
CA MET A 537 -6.83 -6.57 -16.96
C MET A 537 -6.04 -5.74 -15.92
N LEU A 538 -4.71 -5.65 -16.05
CA LEU A 538 -3.84 -4.86 -15.18
C LEU A 538 -3.93 -3.34 -15.45
N ASP A 539 -4.56 -2.93 -16.55
CA ASP A 539 -4.83 -1.51 -16.81
C ASP A 539 -6.02 -0.99 -15.98
N VAL A 540 -6.83 -1.89 -15.40
CA VAL A 540 -8.01 -1.53 -14.61
C VAL A 540 -7.66 -1.53 -13.12
N PRO A 541 -7.90 -0.43 -12.37
CA PRO A 541 -7.85 -0.42 -10.91
C PRO A 541 -8.70 -1.55 -10.30
N ILE A 542 -8.19 -2.20 -9.26
CA ILE A 542 -8.87 -3.32 -8.60
C ILE A 542 -10.14 -2.83 -7.91
N SER A 543 -10.04 -1.71 -7.20
CA SER A 543 -11.17 -1.10 -6.48
C SER A 543 -12.34 -0.72 -7.39
N ALA A 544 -12.05 -0.40 -8.64
CA ALA A 544 -13.08 0.04 -9.56
C ALA A 544 -13.92 -1.10 -10.16
N ARG A 545 -13.44 -2.34 -10.06
CA ARG A 545 -14.20 -3.53 -10.46
C ARG A 545 -15.22 -3.95 -9.40
N THR A 546 -14.90 -3.68 -8.14
CA THR A 546 -15.75 -3.96 -6.97
C THR A 546 -16.66 -2.79 -6.61
N ASP A 547 -16.34 -1.56 -7.05
CA ASP A 547 -17.16 -0.39 -6.79
C ASP A 547 -18.56 -0.55 -7.39
N ARG A 548 -19.56 -0.64 -6.49
CA ARG A 548 -20.97 -0.74 -6.85
C ARG A 548 -21.52 0.58 -7.40
N ARG A 549 -20.81 1.71 -7.24
CA ARG A 549 -21.19 3.01 -7.80
C ARG A 549 -20.76 3.09 -9.26
N ARG A 550 -21.53 2.42 -10.12
CA ARG A 550 -21.34 2.53 -11.56
C ARG A 550 -21.62 3.96 -12.02
N PRO A 551 -20.69 4.64 -12.72
CA PRO A 551 -20.93 5.95 -13.33
C PRO A 551 -21.85 5.86 -14.56
N TYR A 552 -22.44 4.69 -14.80
CA TYR A 552 -23.33 4.37 -15.91
C TYR A 552 -24.53 3.53 -15.46
N THR A 553 -25.61 3.58 -16.25
CA THR A 553 -26.77 2.69 -16.11
C THR A 553 -26.59 1.41 -16.93
N LEU A 554 -27.33 0.36 -16.60
CA LEU A 554 -27.38 -0.87 -17.40
C LEU A 554 -28.49 -0.82 -18.47
N PRO A 555 -28.35 -1.60 -19.56
CA PRO A 555 -29.43 -1.82 -20.52
C PRO A 555 -30.67 -2.43 -19.85
N LYS A 556 -31.86 -1.98 -20.23
CA LYS A 556 -33.14 -2.41 -19.64
C LYS A 556 -34.02 -3.26 -20.56
N ARG A 557 -33.85 -3.12 -21.88
CA ARG A 557 -34.60 -3.83 -22.93
C ARG A 557 -33.73 -4.10 -24.14
N PHE A 558 -34.21 -4.95 -25.05
CA PHE A 558 -33.54 -5.11 -26.32
C PHE A 558 -33.59 -3.83 -27.13
N LEU A 559 -32.45 -3.47 -27.74
CA LEU A 559 -32.35 -2.29 -28.58
C LEU A 559 -32.72 -2.62 -30.03
N ASN A 560 -33.36 -1.68 -30.71
CA ASN A 560 -33.57 -1.71 -32.15
C ASN A 560 -32.90 -0.47 -32.74
N VAL A 561 -31.61 -0.58 -33.01
CA VAL A 561 -30.74 0.52 -33.44
C VAL A 561 -30.52 0.45 -34.94
N LYS A 562 -30.67 1.58 -35.62
CA LYS A 562 -30.22 1.76 -36.99
C LYS A 562 -28.85 2.45 -36.97
N LEU A 563 -27.83 1.80 -37.53
CA LEU A 563 -26.46 2.33 -37.57
C LEU A 563 -26.32 3.35 -38.70
N ASP A 564 -26.77 4.59 -38.50
CA ASP A 564 -26.60 5.68 -39.47
C ASP A 564 -25.70 6.81 -38.97
N GLY A 565 -25.13 6.68 -37.76
CA GLY A 565 -24.15 7.62 -37.23
C GLY A 565 -24.78 8.93 -36.73
N VAL A 566 -26.11 8.98 -36.64
CA VAL A 566 -26.90 10.05 -36.03
C VAL A 566 -27.93 9.45 -35.07
N VAL A 567 -28.40 10.24 -34.11
CA VAL A 567 -29.57 9.85 -33.31
C VAL A 567 -30.81 10.12 -34.14
N SER A 568 -31.17 9.16 -34.99
CA SER A 568 -32.28 9.31 -35.94
C SER A 568 -33.64 9.28 -35.22
N ASN A 569 -33.73 8.49 -34.15
CA ASN A 569 -34.90 8.38 -33.30
C ASN A 569 -34.51 8.26 -31.82
N TYR A 570 -35.15 9.05 -30.97
CA TYR A 570 -34.93 9.04 -29.52
C TYR A 570 -35.08 7.64 -28.89
N PHE A 571 -35.99 6.81 -29.42
CA PHE A 571 -36.28 5.49 -28.89
C PHE A 571 -35.18 4.45 -29.15
N GLU A 572 -34.26 4.70 -30.09
CA GLU A 572 -33.20 3.73 -30.45
C GLU A 572 -32.26 3.41 -29.26
N TRP A 573 -31.99 4.41 -28.42
CA TRP A 573 -31.02 4.32 -27.32
C TRP A 573 -31.64 4.57 -25.94
N LEU A 574 -32.97 4.67 -25.84
CA LEU A 574 -33.67 5.04 -24.61
C LEU A 574 -33.40 4.07 -23.46
N ASP A 575 -33.45 2.77 -23.76
CA ASP A 575 -33.27 1.69 -22.79
C ASP A 575 -31.83 1.15 -22.76
N ALA A 576 -30.89 1.85 -23.37
CA ALA A 576 -29.48 1.48 -23.34
C ALA A 576 -28.84 1.79 -21.98
N GLY A 577 -27.78 1.07 -21.65
CA GLY A 577 -26.86 1.48 -20.61
C GLY A 577 -26.19 2.78 -21.01
N ARG A 578 -26.14 3.76 -20.10
CA ARG A 578 -25.69 5.11 -20.41
C ARG A 578 -24.63 5.56 -19.43
N TYR A 579 -23.49 5.94 -19.98
CA TYR A 579 -22.38 6.57 -19.29
C TYR A 579 -22.31 8.05 -19.63
N ASN A 580 -22.01 8.87 -18.62
CA ASN A 580 -21.73 10.29 -18.81
C ASN A 580 -20.36 10.59 -18.22
N ALA A 581 -19.42 10.96 -19.08
CA ALA A 581 -18.04 11.14 -18.68
C ALA A 581 -17.89 12.26 -17.63
N ASN A 582 -18.79 13.25 -17.58
CA ASN A 582 -18.77 14.30 -16.56
C ASN A 582 -19.12 13.81 -15.15
N LYS A 583 -19.79 12.65 -15.02
CA LYS A 583 -20.19 12.06 -13.73
C LYS A 583 -19.13 11.12 -13.15
N ASP A 584 -18.21 10.64 -13.97
CA ASP A 584 -17.16 9.67 -13.62
C ASP A 584 -15.86 10.32 -13.13
N MET A 585 -15.89 11.63 -12.91
CA MET A 585 -14.69 12.41 -12.62
C MET A 585 -14.68 12.95 -11.22
N ASP A 586 -13.57 12.67 -10.54
CA ASP A 586 -13.05 13.56 -9.53
C ASP A 586 -12.56 14.86 -10.13
N THR A 587 -12.35 15.82 -9.25
CA THR A 587 -12.26 17.21 -9.65
C THR A 587 -10.94 17.64 -10.30
N MET A 588 -9.92 16.77 -10.33
CA MET A 588 -8.65 16.98 -11.03
C MET A 588 -8.74 16.81 -12.55
N HIS A 589 -9.58 15.93 -13.08
CA HIS A 589 -9.56 15.64 -14.52
C HIS A 589 -10.41 16.60 -15.37
N ARG A 590 -11.18 17.52 -14.76
CA ARG A 590 -12.13 18.40 -15.48
C ARG A 590 -11.46 19.49 -16.34
N THR A 591 -10.13 19.60 -16.31
CA THR A 591 -9.36 20.75 -16.80
C THR A 591 -8.98 20.69 -18.28
N SER A 592 -8.98 19.51 -18.92
CA SER A 592 -8.53 19.36 -20.33
C SER A 592 -9.66 19.31 -21.37
N GLY A 593 -10.92 19.18 -20.93
CA GLY A 593 -12.06 18.90 -21.82
C GLY A 593 -11.99 17.48 -22.41
N LEU A 594 -13.07 16.72 -22.30
CA LEU A 594 -13.10 15.34 -22.80
C LEU A 594 -13.52 15.29 -24.27
N LEU A 595 -12.82 14.48 -25.06
CA LEU A 595 -13.20 14.18 -26.44
C LEU A 595 -14.47 13.33 -26.46
N ILE A 596 -14.53 12.27 -25.65
CA ILE A 596 -15.74 11.46 -25.43
C ILE A 596 -16.55 12.06 -24.27
N ASN A 597 -17.80 12.44 -24.53
CA ASN A 597 -18.70 13.00 -23.52
C ASN A 597 -19.69 11.96 -22.95
N GLY A 598 -19.94 10.87 -23.68
CA GLY A 598 -20.90 9.85 -23.29
C GLY A 598 -20.72 8.57 -24.10
N VAL A 599 -21.08 7.46 -23.46
CA VAL A 599 -21.11 6.14 -24.09
C VAL A 599 -22.48 5.53 -23.83
N PHE A 600 -23.06 4.95 -24.86
CA PHE A 600 -24.25 4.12 -24.75
C PHE A 600 -23.90 2.70 -25.18
N PHE A 601 -24.41 1.72 -24.46
CA PHE A 601 -24.23 0.32 -24.82
C PHE A 601 -25.50 -0.47 -24.52
N GLY A 602 -25.74 -1.52 -25.29
CA GLY A 602 -26.86 -2.42 -25.10
C GLY A 602 -26.86 -3.47 -26.20
N PHE A 603 -27.93 -4.22 -26.32
CA PHE A 603 -27.91 -5.42 -27.17
C PHE A 603 -29.31 -5.77 -27.66
N ASP A 604 -29.37 -6.50 -28.77
CA ASP A 604 -30.52 -7.33 -29.13
C ASP A 604 -30.23 -8.80 -28.73
N LYS A 605 -30.92 -9.78 -29.32
CA LYS A 605 -30.67 -11.20 -29.02
C LYS A 605 -29.29 -11.68 -29.44
N ASP A 606 -28.74 -11.12 -30.52
CA ASP A 606 -27.58 -11.65 -31.23
C ASP A 606 -26.39 -10.69 -31.24
N ASN A 607 -26.63 -9.39 -31.03
CA ASN A 607 -25.67 -8.32 -31.28
C ASN A 607 -25.51 -7.39 -30.08
N LEU A 608 -24.26 -7.00 -29.84
CA LEU A 608 -23.87 -5.88 -29.00
C LEU A 608 -23.86 -4.60 -29.83
N PHE A 609 -24.48 -3.53 -29.31
CA PHE A 609 -24.45 -2.19 -29.85
C PHE A 609 -23.69 -1.26 -28.91
N ILE A 610 -22.78 -0.47 -29.47
CA ILE A 610 -22.02 0.57 -28.76
C ILE A 610 -22.14 1.87 -29.52
N ARG A 611 -22.42 2.95 -28.80
CA ARG A 611 -22.44 4.30 -29.31
C ARG A 611 -21.53 5.20 -28.48
N VAL A 612 -20.78 6.06 -29.17
CA VAL A 612 -19.87 7.02 -28.55
C VAL A 612 -20.18 8.42 -29.03
N ASP A 613 -20.45 9.28 -28.05
CA ASP A 613 -20.76 10.69 -28.27
C ASP A 613 -19.53 11.55 -27.98
N PHE A 614 -19.23 12.48 -28.88
CA PHE A 614 -18.07 13.35 -28.78
C PHE A 614 -18.43 14.80 -28.44
N ASN A 615 -17.51 15.51 -27.78
CA ASN A 615 -17.59 16.96 -27.65
C ASN A 615 -17.35 17.61 -29.03
N LYS A 616 -18.37 18.28 -29.56
CA LYS A 616 -18.37 18.87 -30.91
C LYS A 616 -17.21 19.83 -31.17
N ASP A 617 -16.84 20.62 -30.17
CA ASP A 617 -15.80 21.66 -30.31
C ASP A 617 -14.39 21.07 -30.35
N LEU A 618 -14.19 19.95 -29.66
CA LEU A 618 -12.90 19.25 -29.62
C LEU A 618 -12.79 18.23 -30.76
N PHE A 619 -13.87 17.52 -31.07
CA PHE A 619 -13.87 16.47 -32.08
C PHE A 619 -13.43 16.95 -33.45
N SER A 620 -13.95 18.10 -33.90
CA SER A 620 -13.60 18.71 -35.18
C SER A 620 -12.11 19.04 -35.34
N LYS A 621 -11.37 19.19 -34.23
CA LYS A 621 -9.93 19.48 -34.24
C LYS A 621 -9.04 18.23 -34.28
N TYR A 622 -9.54 17.09 -33.80
CA TYR A 622 -8.70 15.92 -33.54
C TYR A 622 -9.08 14.67 -34.34
N TYR A 623 -10.28 14.60 -34.94
CA TYR A 623 -10.81 13.38 -35.58
C TYR A 623 -9.97 12.79 -36.73
N GLU A 624 -9.05 13.57 -37.31
CA GLU A 624 -8.31 13.16 -38.52
C GLU A 624 -7.39 11.94 -38.33
N ASN A 625 -6.87 11.74 -37.11
CA ASN A 625 -5.92 10.66 -36.80
C ASN A 625 -6.39 9.76 -35.64
N LEU A 626 -7.66 9.84 -35.24
CA LEU A 626 -8.17 9.08 -34.11
C LEU A 626 -8.68 7.71 -34.53
N LYS A 627 -8.54 6.75 -33.63
CA LYS A 627 -9.14 5.42 -33.67
C LYS A 627 -9.82 5.13 -32.35
N LEU A 628 -10.86 4.31 -32.40
CA LEU A 628 -11.55 3.82 -31.22
C LEU A 628 -11.15 2.36 -30.99
N VAL A 629 -10.80 2.05 -29.74
CA VAL A 629 -10.42 0.70 -29.30
C VAL A 629 -11.37 0.27 -28.19
N ILE A 630 -12.14 -0.78 -28.41
CA ILE A 630 -13.00 -1.38 -27.37
C ILE A 630 -12.26 -2.61 -26.87
N THR A 631 -11.83 -2.58 -25.62
CA THR A 631 -11.10 -3.69 -24.99
C THR A 631 -12.03 -4.42 -24.05
N PHE A 632 -12.32 -5.68 -24.35
CA PHE A 632 -13.02 -6.60 -23.46
C PHE A 632 -12.00 -7.35 -22.62
N VAL A 633 -12.21 -7.37 -21.31
CA VAL A 633 -11.32 -8.06 -20.34
C VAL A 633 -11.95 -9.32 -19.76
N GLN A 634 -13.28 -9.48 -19.89
CA GLN A 634 -14.05 -10.66 -19.51
C GLN A 634 -15.12 -10.95 -20.58
N PRO A 635 -15.44 -12.22 -20.90
CA PRO A 635 -14.89 -13.49 -20.38
C PRO A 635 -13.44 -13.81 -20.77
N HIS A 636 -12.96 -13.27 -21.88
CA HIS A 636 -11.58 -13.40 -22.34
C HIS A 636 -11.12 -12.11 -23.01
N GLU A 637 -9.82 -11.88 -23.04
CA GLU A 637 -9.27 -10.67 -23.64
C GLU A 637 -9.52 -10.64 -25.16
N LEU A 638 -10.23 -9.62 -25.62
CA LEU A 638 -10.42 -9.34 -27.03
C LEU A 638 -10.49 -7.83 -27.26
N GLN A 639 -10.14 -7.39 -28.46
CA GLN A 639 -10.18 -5.97 -28.79
C GLN A 639 -10.85 -5.73 -30.14
N ILE A 640 -11.68 -4.70 -30.19
CA ILE A 640 -12.22 -4.14 -31.43
C ILE A 640 -11.45 -2.86 -31.74
N TYR A 641 -10.82 -2.81 -32.91
CA TYR A 641 -10.10 -1.63 -33.38
C TYR A 641 -10.79 -1.07 -34.61
N THR A 642 -11.20 0.20 -34.57
CA THR A 642 -11.72 0.88 -35.76
C THR A 642 -10.59 1.25 -36.71
N SER A 643 -10.93 1.46 -37.98
CA SER A 643 -10.14 2.26 -38.90
C SER A 643 -10.08 3.73 -38.43
N ILE A 644 -9.32 4.58 -39.12
CA ILE A 644 -9.21 5.98 -38.73
C ILE A 644 -10.59 6.63 -38.90
N LEU A 645 -11.00 7.45 -37.94
CA LEU A 645 -12.37 8.02 -37.89
C LEU A 645 -12.73 8.90 -39.10
N LYS A 646 -11.74 9.39 -39.85
CA LYS A 646 -11.90 10.16 -41.09
C LYS A 646 -12.03 9.29 -42.35
N ASP A 647 -11.82 7.98 -42.26
CA ASP A 647 -11.87 7.09 -43.42
C ASP A 647 -13.26 7.11 -44.08
N LYS A 648 -13.29 7.18 -45.42
CA LYS A 648 -14.54 7.25 -46.20
C LYS A 648 -15.47 6.05 -45.96
N GLN A 649 -14.90 4.90 -45.65
CA GLN A 649 -15.62 3.70 -45.28
C GLN A 649 -15.06 3.21 -43.95
N LEU A 650 -15.77 3.57 -42.89
CA LEU A 650 -15.45 3.10 -41.55
C LEU A 650 -15.61 1.59 -41.47
N LYS A 651 -14.65 0.97 -40.80
CA LYS A 651 -14.64 -0.46 -40.53
C LYS A 651 -13.98 -0.73 -39.19
N PHE A 652 -14.17 -1.93 -38.66
CA PHE A 652 -13.42 -2.38 -37.50
C PHE A 652 -12.92 -3.81 -37.69
N ARG A 653 -11.91 -4.17 -36.89
CA ARG A 653 -11.38 -5.54 -36.80
C ARG A 653 -11.44 -6.01 -35.36
N ILE A 654 -11.70 -7.31 -35.22
CA ILE A 654 -11.62 -8.00 -33.94
C ILE A 654 -10.25 -8.67 -33.86
N LYS A 655 -9.46 -8.33 -32.84
CA LYS A 655 -8.20 -8.98 -32.50
C LYS A 655 -8.42 -9.89 -31.30
N LYS A 656 -8.08 -11.17 -31.45
CA LYS A 656 -7.99 -12.17 -30.36
C LYS A 656 -6.53 -12.64 -30.26
N GLN A 657 -6.13 -13.25 -29.14
CA GLN A 657 -4.72 -13.60 -28.84
C GLN A 657 -3.97 -14.38 -29.95
N ASN A 658 -4.63 -14.94 -30.97
CA ASN A 658 -3.99 -15.55 -32.15
C ASN A 658 -4.76 -15.35 -33.48
N TYR A 659 -5.63 -14.33 -33.58
CA TYR A 659 -6.45 -14.09 -34.76
C TYR A 659 -6.56 -12.60 -35.06
N ASN A 660 -6.12 -12.20 -36.24
CA ASN A 660 -6.39 -10.88 -36.81
C ASN A 660 -7.62 -11.03 -37.72
N GLY A 661 -8.76 -10.53 -37.25
CA GLY A 661 -10.03 -10.77 -37.90
C GLY A 661 -10.23 -10.11 -39.26
N LYS A 662 -11.31 -10.54 -39.93
CA LYS A 662 -11.87 -9.91 -41.13
C LYS A 662 -12.30 -8.46 -40.85
N ASP A 663 -12.46 -7.68 -41.93
CA ASP A 663 -13.04 -6.34 -41.85
C ASP A 663 -14.57 -6.44 -41.61
N PHE A 664 -15.06 -5.73 -40.59
CA PHE A 664 -16.48 -5.56 -40.32
C PHE A 664 -16.91 -4.14 -40.68
N TYR A 665 -18.07 -4.01 -41.31
CA TYR A 665 -18.62 -2.74 -41.79
C TYR A 665 -19.91 -2.32 -41.06
N SER A 666 -20.25 -3.00 -39.97
CA SER A 666 -21.34 -2.65 -39.06
C SER A 666 -20.95 -1.51 -38.11
N ILE A 667 -20.46 -0.40 -38.69
CA ILE A 667 -20.05 0.81 -38.00
C ILE A 667 -20.38 2.02 -38.87
N SER A 668 -20.94 3.06 -38.27
CA SER A 668 -21.30 4.31 -38.93
C SER A 668 -20.88 5.51 -38.10
N MET A 669 -20.53 6.61 -38.78
CA MET A 669 -20.20 7.88 -38.12
C MET A 669 -20.66 9.08 -38.94
N GLU A 670 -21.47 9.94 -38.33
CA GLU A 670 -21.80 11.27 -38.86
C GLU A 670 -21.68 12.33 -37.76
N LYS A 671 -22.48 12.21 -36.69
CA LYS A 671 -22.41 13.06 -35.49
C LYS A 671 -21.95 12.29 -34.25
N ILE A 672 -22.21 10.99 -34.24
CA ILE A 672 -21.85 10.03 -33.22
C ILE A 672 -21.23 8.82 -33.92
N ILE A 673 -20.49 8.00 -33.18
CA ILE A 673 -20.10 6.66 -33.67
C ILE A 673 -21.12 5.67 -33.17
N GLU A 674 -21.58 4.78 -34.05
CA GLU A 674 -22.40 3.63 -33.70
C GLU A 674 -21.77 2.37 -34.29
N LEU A 675 -21.62 1.34 -33.48
CA LEU A 675 -21.01 0.06 -33.86
C LEU A 675 -21.92 -1.08 -33.40
N SER A 676 -22.08 -2.08 -34.25
CA SER A 676 -22.71 -3.36 -33.90
C SER A 676 -21.75 -4.53 -34.15
N CYS A 677 -21.72 -5.49 -33.23
CA CYS A 677 -20.96 -6.72 -33.39
C CYS A 677 -21.75 -7.90 -32.82
N SER A 678 -21.80 -9.01 -33.55
CA SER A 678 -22.50 -10.21 -33.08
C SER A 678 -21.76 -10.84 -31.89
N PHE A 679 -22.51 -11.38 -30.92
CA PHE A 679 -21.94 -12.14 -29.81
C PHE A 679 -21.19 -13.38 -30.28
N ALA A 680 -21.63 -13.99 -31.40
CA ALA A 680 -20.94 -15.11 -32.03
C ALA A 680 -19.53 -14.72 -32.52
N ASP A 681 -19.37 -13.56 -33.18
CA ASP A 681 -18.06 -13.07 -33.61
C ASP A 681 -17.16 -12.72 -32.41
N LEU A 682 -17.73 -12.22 -31.32
CA LEU A 682 -17.02 -11.97 -30.05
C LEU A 682 -16.63 -13.27 -29.32
N GLY A 683 -17.40 -14.34 -29.55
CA GLY A 683 -17.28 -15.62 -28.85
C GLY A 683 -17.92 -15.60 -27.47
N PHE A 684 -18.96 -14.79 -27.27
CA PHE A 684 -19.66 -14.64 -26.01
C PHE A 684 -20.94 -15.47 -26.01
N LEU A 685 -21.18 -16.23 -24.94
CA LEU A 685 -22.36 -17.09 -24.80
C LEU A 685 -23.42 -16.41 -23.92
N PRO A 686 -24.72 -16.69 -24.13
CA PRO A 686 -25.79 -16.19 -23.25
C PRO A 686 -25.50 -16.46 -21.77
N GLY A 687 -25.76 -15.47 -20.91
CA GLY A 687 -25.50 -15.53 -19.48
C GLY A 687 -24.04 -15.29 -19.07
N THR A 688 -23.14 -15.09 -20.02
CA THR A 688 -21.74 -14.73 -19.70
C THR A 688 -21.65 -13.27 -19.27
N ASP A 689 -20.96 -13.00 -18.17
CA ASP A 689 -20.63 -11.63 -17.77
C ASP A 689 -19.50 -11.07 -18.64
N VAL A 690 -19.72 -9.85 -19.13
CA VAL A 690 -18.82 -9.14 -20.03
C VAL A 690 -18.38 -7.85 -19.37
N GLU A 691 -17.07 -7.63 -19.39
CA GLU A 691 -16.43 -6.40 -18.90
C GLU A 691 -15.62 -5.77 -20.03
N PHE A 692 -15.80 -4.47 -20.27
CA PHE A 692 -15.06 -3.76 -21.31
C PHE A 692 -14.83 -2.28 -21.03
N PHE A 693 -13.86 -1.67 -21.69
CA PHE A 693 -13.65 -0.23 -21.69
C PHE A 693 -13.35 0.26 -23.11
N ILE A 694 -13.45 1.57 -23.32
CA ILE A 694 -13.22 2.21 -24.62
C ILE A 694 -12.07 3.19 -24.50
N GLU A 695 -11.10 3.07 -25.41
CA GLU A 695 -9.98 3.99 -25.56
C GLU A 695 -10.05 4.74 -26.88
N LEU A 696 -9.65 5.99 -26.82
CA LEU A 696 -9.44 6.84 -27.97
C LEU A 696 -7.93 6.94 -28.20
N VAL A 697 -7.47 6.46 -29.35
CA VAL A 697 -6.04 6.30 -29.64
C VAL A 697 -5.64 7.20 -30.81
N LYS A 698 -4.53 7.92 -30.66
CA LYS A 698 -3.88 8.71 -31.73
C LYS A 698 -2.43 8.25 -31.85
N GLU A 699 -2.00 7.84 -33.05
CA GLU A 699 -0.58 7.48 -33.29
C GLU A 699 0.00 6.46 -32.28
N ASN A 700 -0.85 5.52 -31.84
CA ASN A 700 -0.59 4.50 -30.80
C ASN A 700 -0.52 5.00 -29.34
N GLU A 701 -0.78 6.28 -29.08
CA GLU A 701 -0.96 6.80 -27.73
C GLU A 701 -2.45 6.86 -27.34
N ILE A 702 -2.75 6.48 -26.10
CA ILE A 702 -4.10 6.57 -25.54
C ILE A 702 -4.34 8.03 -25.13
N ILE A 703 -5.26 8.70 -25.83
CA ILE A 703 -5.66 10.08 -25.56
C ILE A 703 -6.71 10.15 -24.46
N GLN A 704 -7.63 9.18 -24.43
CA GLN A 704 -8.70 9.12 -23.43
C GLN A 704 -9.16 7.68 -23.26
N ARG A 705 -9.45 7.28 -22.01
CA ARG A 705 -10.14 6.03 -21.68
C ARG A 705 -11.46 6.31 -20.97
N VAL A 706 -12.51 5.55 -21.30
CA VAL A 706 -13.82 5.59 -20.63
C VAL A 706 -14.37 4.17 -20.38
N PRO A 707 -14.92 3.88 -19.17
CA PRO A 707 -14.87 4.71 -17.97
C PRO A 707 -13.43 4.92 -17.51
N LEU A 708 -13.17 6.03 -16.82
CA LEU A 708 -11.80 6.42 -16.45
C LEU A 708 -11.23 5.45 -15.42
N ARG A 709 -12.03 5.15 -14.41
CA ARG A 709 -11.59 4.35 -13.26
C ARG A 709 -12.08 2.92 -13.32
N THR A 710 -13.21 2.62 -13.96
CA THR A 710 -13.84 1.29 -13.99
C THR A 710 -13.91 0.70 -15.41
N VAL A 711 -14.74 -0.32 -15.59
CA VAL A 711 -15.13 -0.95 -16.86
C VAL A 711 -16.65 -0.91 -16.98
N PHE A 712 -17.18 -0.93 -18.20
CA PHE A 712 -18.57 -1.24 -18.46
C PHE A 712 -18.82 -2.73 -18.21
N CYS A 713 -19.95 -3.04 -17.58
CA CYS A 713 -20.34 -4.43 -17.30
C CYS A 713 -21.75 -4.70 -17.81
N PHE A 714 -21.97 -5.88 -18.40
CA PHE A 714 -23.29 -6.44 -18.67
C PHE A 714 -23.22 -7.96 -18.76
N SER A 715 -24.35 -8.65 -18.62
CA SER A 715 -24.44 -10.07 -18.93
C SER A 715 -25.04 -10.24 -20.32
N VAL A 716 -24.46 -11.11 -21.15
CA VAL A 716 -24.99 -11.42 -22.48
C VAL A 716 -26.44 -11.91 -22.34
N PRO A 717 -27.39 -11.31 -23.06
CA PRO A 717 -28.80 -11.62 -22.85
C PRO A 717 -29.13 -13.08 -23.19
N SER A 718 -30.04 -13.66 -22.41
CA SER A 718 -30.79 -14.85 -22.84
C SER A 718 -32.05 -14.42 -23.59
N GLU A 719 -32.74 -15.37 -24.23
CA GLU A 719 -34.04 -15.08 -24.86
C GLU A 719 -35.10 -14.54 -23.88
N ASP A 720 -34.93 -14.83 -22.59
CA ASP A 720 -35.83 -14.40 -21.52
C ASP A 720 -35.40 -13.09 -20.86
N PHE A 721 -34.36 -12.39 -21.36
CA PHE A 721 -33.82 -11.16 -20.77
C PHE A 721 -34.91 -10.15 -20.42
N GLU A 722 -35.82 -9.84 -21.36
CA GLU A 722 -36.89 -8.90 -21.07
C GLU A 722 -37.80 -9.41 -19.95
N LYS A 723 -38.23 -10.68 -19.98
CA LYS A 723 -39.08 -11.26 -18.93
C LYS A 723 -38.41 -11.19 -17.55
N ILE A 724 -37.09 -11.40 -17.48
CA ILE A 724 -36.31 -11.28 -16.23
C ILE A 724 -36.35 -9.84 -15.72
N MET A 725 -36.16 -8.85 -16.59
CA MET A 725 -36.18 -7.43 -16.22
C MET A 725 -37.58 -6.92 -15.82
N TRP A 726 -38.67 -7.59 -16.23
CA TRP A 726 -40.05 -7.29 -15.81
C TRP A 726 -40.41 -7.85 -14.42
N LEU A 727 -39.63 -8.79 -13.88
CA LEU A 727 -39.86 -9.44 -12.57
C LEU A 727 -39.08 -8.79 -11.40
N VAL A 728 -38.21 -7.81 -11.69
CA VAL A 728 -37.33 -7.12 -10.73
C VAL A 728 -37.90 -5.78 -10.28
#